data_AF-A0A9D9ING5-F1
#
_entry.id   AF-A0A9D9ING5-F1
#
_cell.length_a   1.000
_cell.length_b   1.000
_cell.length_c   1.000
_cell.angle_alpha   90.00
_cell.angle_beta   90.00
_cell.angle_gamma   90.00
#
_symmetry.space_group_name_H-M   'P 1'
#
loop_
_entity.id
_entity.type
_entity.pdbx_description
1 polymer ?
#
loop_
_entity_poly.entity_id
_entity_poly.type
_entity_poly.pdbx_seq_one_letter_code
_entity_poly.pdbx_strand_id
1 'polypeptide(L)'
;MRNLFLLTTSLLLTAITAPAQSIGLTGNGTETNPYLINDKDDLTTLASAVNNSTAEENAGAFSGTYFRLEANIDMDGVEFTPIGNDFQHTFGGIFDGNGKTLSNLSVSTGENGYAGLFGRVSETGIIKNLTIKDAEITTSGLCAGGVAGDCNGKISGCIVENVRITNTYQLTGGIAGLLKGTAENVTVSGYIEGAENSVGGIAGQNSSTISNAFCSAEVVSNATGYSCSVGGISGVCYLQDALITGCCFTGTVTAENDNLFCGGITGNLYKGRIEKSFNLGTCDGTEGYSVAIGGIAGRTDDGSIKDCYNSGRILLPYGSTTIGGIAGIVHDDESHTVISNCYNIGAIVFDDYFYDPSTQTIELFGTVSENAEISNVYFDKQMSAYNSTSDAGLPTSEMASASGLPGFTTGVWVFEEGMYPRLSGLEDSDAAIASAAAIMLAGEETIKSVSKDFALSDRAEWFVENDGELSKEGKGLRIDGFSTILNGEFASDIIVCKKGQYSRHTTINTANIPFEGDGTELSPYLVKTATDLITMAEATNLYGETYAGKYFRMTTDIDFQSATFDGISSDEFGSKPFAGIFDGDGHSIHNMEINKVAFDSDGNIDIWSSFGYGGLFGQLANGGVVRNLTIADDCKFTFHYLSGAVVGYNDGLIENCANHADIEAYSYNTGGITGNNLSNGIVRGCINTGNITASQWAVGGIAGSAEGIIECCMNTGTIESVTRGEDTGYALGGITGSLYAATLTDVVNAGTVKASAETGGITANGDTESSITNAVNYGMVYADDNTAGAIIGTYPEMKSVSNAIYDNSLQTITATADGDAKGAAGVPSANMGQATEGFNAGIWSSAENQYPYLSRFGNIEEATGAANAIILFAEGENSGNINTATRLGNATGLSWSLSGNGCFTIDGSTLTPVSKGEETLTAKCGKYVKEIRINTEKSAGINTAYSSKTAVKKEYFTATGIKAEYPQPGEFYIVSTTYNDGTTDTSKIIYQE
;
A
#
# COMPACT_ATOMS: atom_id res chain seq x y z
N MET A 1 12.31 -72.98 -40.60
CA MET A 1 10.99 -73.64 -40.50
C MET A 1 9.96 -72.69 -41.11
N ARG A 2 9.60 -72.87 -42.38
CA ARG A 2 8.32 -73.44 -42.90
C ARG A 2 7.09 -72.66 -42.39
N ASN A 3 6.57 -71.72 -43.19
CA ASN A 3 5.47 -71.86 -44.19
C ASN A 3 4.08 -72.10 -43.56
N LEU A 4 3.12 -71.19 -43.78
CA LEU A 4 1.96 -71.43 -44.68
C LEU A 4 1.12 -70.15 -44.91
N PHE A 5 0.71 -69.96 -46.17
CA PHE A 5 -0.27 -69.00 -46.71
C PHE A 5 -1.69 -69.20 -46.15
N LEU A 6 -2.53 -68.14 -46.16
CA LEU A 6 -3.96 -68.25 -46.53
C LEU A 6 -4.61 -66.90 -46.88
N LEU A 7 -5.45 -66.97 -47.92
CA LEU A 7 -6.29 -65.95 -48.57
C LEU A 7 -7.20 -65.16 -47.61
N THR A 8 -7.43 -63.87 -47.89
CA THR A 8 -8.61 -63.15 -47.40
C THR A 8 -9.63 -62.97 -48.53
N THR A 9 -10.73 -63.70 -48.41
CA THR A 9 -11.98 -63.54 -49.16
C THR A 9 -12.73 -62.29 -48.71
N SER A 10 -13.24 -61.53 -49.69
CA SER A 10 -14.22 -60.46 -49.48
C SER A 10 -15.49 -61.05 -48.84
N LEU A 11 -15.83 -60.61 -47.63
CA LEU A 11 -17.17 -60.77 -47.07
C LEU A 11 -17.83 -59.39 -47.05
N LEU A 12 -18.88 -59.22 -47.85
CA LEU A 12 -19.88 -58.18 -47.63
C LEU A 12 -20.44 -58.37 -46.22
N LEU A 13 -20.15 -57.42 -45.33
CA LEU A 13 -20.86 -57.31 -44.06
C LEU A 13 -22.16 -56.56 -44.35
N THR A 14 -23.23 -57.30 -44.63
CA THR A 14 -24.60 -56.77 -44.55
C THR A 14 -24.85 -56.31 -43.13
N ALA A 15 -25.03 -55.00 -42.94
CA ALA A 15 -25.48 -54.41 -41.69
C ALA A 15 -26.79 -55.07 -41.27
N ILE A 16 -26.76 -55.81 -40.16
CA ILE A 16 -27.96 -56.22 -39.45
C ILE A 16 -28.47 -54.96 -38.77
N THR A 17 -29.34 -54.22 -39.45
CA THR A 17 -30.12 -53.13 -38.83
C THR A 17 -31.09 -53.78 -37.84
N ALA A 18 -30.92 -53.48 -36.55
CA ALA A 18 -31.96 -53.73 -35.56
C ALA A 18 -33.26 -53.07 -36.05
N PRO A 19 -34.44 -53.71 -35.87
CA PRO A 19 -35.70 -53.07 -36.24
C PRO A 19 -35.86 -51.75 -35.48
N ALA A 20 -36.09 -50.66 -36.20
CA ALA A 20 -36.35 -49.35 -35.62
C ALA A 20 -37.51 -49.46 -34.62
N GLN A 21 -37.27 -49.10 -33.37
CA GLN A 21 -38.31 -49.04 -32.35
C GLN A 21 -39.24 -47.88 -32.72
N SER A 22 -40.48 -48.19 -33.10
CA SER A 22 -41.50 -47.17 -33.39
C SER A 22 -41.90 -46.47 -32.08
N ILE A 23 -41.58 -45.19 -31.98
CA ILE A 23 -41.79 -44.36 -30.78
C ILE A 23 -42.90 -43.30 -30.96
N GLY A 24 -43.74 -43.46 -31.98
CA GLY A 24 -44.87 -42.54 -32.22
C GLY A 24 -44.52 -41.27 -32.98
N LEU A 25 -43.27 -41.10 -33.43
CA LEU A 25 -42.81 -39.98 -34.26
C LEU A 25 -42.84 -40.32 -35.76
N THR A 26 -42.98 -39.29 -36.60
CA THR A 26 -42.88 -39.45 -38.06
C THR A 26 -41.44 -39.72 -38.47
N GLY A 27 -41.20 -40.76 -39.29
CA GLY A 27 -39.86 -41.19 -39.71
C GLY A 27 -39.56 -42.63 -39.33
N ASN A 28 -38.34 -43.11 -39.58
CA ASN A 28 -37.90 -44.43 -39.11
C ASN A 28 -36.54 -44.42 -38.42
N GLY A 29 -36.05 -43.23 -38.05
CA GLY A 29 -34.81 -43.07 -37.27
C GLY A 29 -33.52 -43.37 -38.02
N THR A 30 -33.55 -43.46 -39.35
CA THR A 30 -32.33 -43.62 -40.17
C THR A 30 -31.80 -42.26 -40.63
N GLU A 31 -30.53 -42.18 -41.03
CA GLU A 31 -29.92 -40.92 -41.51
C GLU A 31 -30.72 -40.26 -42.65
N THR A 32 -31.22 -41.07 -43.60
CA THR A 32 -32.01 -40.58 -44.74
C THR A 32 -33.49 -40.34 -44.42
N ASN A 33 -33.98 -40.86 -43.29
CA ASN A 33 -35.37 -40.70 -42.84
C ASN A 33 -35.44 -40.63 -41.30
N PRO A 34 -34.94 -39.53 -40.70
CA PRO A 34 -34.87 -39.37 -39.26
C PRO A 34 -36.26 -39.29 -38.63
N TYR A 35 -36.35 -39.50 -37.32
CA TYR A 35 -37.55 -39.11 -36.58
C TYR A 35 -37.66 -37.58 -36.54
N LEU A 36 -38.77 -37.05 -37.02
CA LEU A 36 -39.03 -35.62 -37.14
C LEU A 36 -39.66 -35.08 -35.86
N ILE A 37 -39.14 -33.95 -35.38
CA ILE A 37 -39.66 -33.18 -34.25
C ILE A 37 -40.22 -31.86 -34.79
N ASN A 38 -41.55 -31.72 -34.80
CA ASN A 38 -42.25 -30.58 -35.40
C ASN A 38 -42.79 -29.59 -34.36
N ASP A 39 -43.07 -30.06 -33.15
CA ASP A 39 -43.71 -29.28 -32.09
C ASP A 39 -43.29 -29.76 -30.69
N LYS A 40 -43.87 -29.11 -29.67
CA LYS A 40 -43.59 -29.40 -28.24
C LYS A 40 -43.97 -30.85 -27.89
N ASP A 41 -45.04 -31.39 -28.46
CA ASP A 41 -45.56 -32.73 -28.15
C ASP A 41 -44.64 -33.82 -28.70
N ASP A 42 -44.10 -33.64 -29.91
CA ASP A 42 -43.06 -34.52 -30.47
C ASP A 42 -41.82 -34.57 -29.56
N LEU A 43 -41.41 -33.41 -29.03
CA LEU A 43 -40.26 -33.30 -28.13
C LEU A 43 -40.52 -33.99 -26.77
N THR A 44 -41.70 -33.80 -26.18
CA THR A 44 -42.13 -34.51 -24.97
C THR A 44 -42.27 -36.02 -25.20
N THR A 45 -42.65 -36.44 -26.41
CA THR A 45 -42.69 -37.85 -26.81
C THR A 45 -41.30 -38.46 -26.80
N LEU A 46 -40.29 -37.76 -27.33
CA LEU A 46 -38.90 -38.21 -27.25
C LEU A 46 -38.40 -38.31 -25.80
N ALA A 47 -38.66 -37.28 -24.97
CA ALA A 47 -38.29 -37.30 -23.55
C ALA A 47 -38.89 -38.52 -22.83
N SER A 48 -40.18 -38.76 -23.03
CA SER A 48 -40.89 -39.91 -22.46
C SER A 48 -40.31 -41.24 -22.95
N ALA A 49 -39.93 -41.35 -24.21
CA ALA A 49 -39.36 -42.57 -24.79
C ALA A 49 -37.98 -42.91 -24.20
N VAL A 50 -37.14 -41.89 -23.92
CA VAL A 50 -35.83 -42.07 -23.28
C VAL A 50 -35.98 -42.41 -21.80
N ASN A 51 -36.82 -41.66 -21.09
CA ASN A 51 -37.02 -41.77 -19.63
C ASN A 51 -37.77 -43.04 -19.21
N ASN A 52 -38.31 -43.81 -20.17
CA ASN A 52 -38.94 -45.12 -19.92
C ASN A 52 -38.22 -46.26 -20.69
N SER A 53 -37.03 -46.00 -21.22
CA SER A 53 -36.29 -47.00 -21.99
C SER A 53 -35.78 -48.13 -21.08
N THR A 54 -35.85 -49.37 -21.54
CA THR A 54 -35.30 -50.53 -20.82
C THR A 54 -33.87 -50.85 -21.26
N ALA A 55 -33.16 -49.86 -21.82
CA ALA A 55 -31.76 -50.02 -22.18
C ALA A 55 -30.94 -50.31 -20.92
N GLU A 56 -29.84 -51.07 -21.06
CA GLU A 56 -28.92 -51.24 -19.94
C GLU A 56 -28.41 -49.87 -19.46
N GLU A 57 -28.08 -49.78 -18.17
CA GLU A 57 -27.58 -48.55 -17.56
C GLU A 57 -26.40 -47.99 -18.39
N ASN A 58 -26.46 -46.69 -18.74
CA ASN A 58 -25.48 -46.00 -19.59
C ASN A 58 -25.33 -46.52 -21.05
N ALA A 59 -26.14 -47.48 -21.50
CA ALA A 59 -26.07 -48.00 -22.88
C ALA A 59 -26.57 -47.01 -23.95
N GLY A 60 -27.21 -45.91 -23.54
CA GLY A 60 -27.72 -44.87 -24.44
C GLY A 60 -28.97 -45.30 -25.20
N ALA A 61 -30.13 -44.83 -24.74
CA ALA A 61 -31.39 -45.03 -25.45
C ALA A 61 -31.29 -44.48 -26.88
N PHE A 62 -31.74 -45.26 -27.86
CA PHE A 62 -31.72 -44.90 -29.28
C PHE A 62 -30.33 -44.74 -29.89
N SER A 63 -29.31 -45.45 -29.40
CA SER A 63 -27.98 -45.45 -30.02
C SER A 63 -28.02 -45.69 -31.54
N GLY A 64 -27.37 -44.80 -32.31
CA GLY A 64 -27.34 -44.83 -33.77
C GLY A 64 -28.62 -44.39 -34.49
N THR A 65 -29.64 -43.94 -33.74
CA THR A 65 -30.92 -43.46 -34.29
C THR A 65 -30.88 -41.95 -34.52
N TYR A 66 -31.46 -41.48 -35.63
CA TYR A 66 -31.45 -40.07 -36.03
C TYR A 66 -32.78 -39.37 -35.70
N PHE A 67 -32.66 -38.18 -35.11
CA PHE A 67 -33.74 -37.24 -34.79
C PHE A 67 -33.42 -35.88 -35.41
N ARG A 68 -34.43 -35.17 -35.92
CA ARG A 68 -34.24 -33.86 -36.54
C ARG A 68 -35.38 -32.89 -36.22
N LEU A 69 -35.03 -31.67 -35.82
CA LEU A 69 -35.96 -30.56 -35.72
C LEU A 69 -36.35 -30.04 -37.12
N GLU A 70 -37.65 -29.91 -37.37
CA GLU A 70 -38.18 -29.38 -38.64
C GLU A 70 -38.75 -27.95 -38.50
N ALA A 71 -39.04 -27.52 -37.26
CA ALA A 71 -39.56 -26.20 -36.96
C ALA A 71 -38.79 -25.54 -35.81
N ASN A 72 -38.87 -24.21 -35.74
CA ASN A 72 -38.57 -23.52 -34.49
C ASN A 72 -39.70 -23.81 -33.51
N ILE A 73 -39.35 -24.13 -32.27
CA ILE A 73 -40.31 -24.52 -31.24
C ILE A 73 -40.22 -23.52 -30.10
N ASP A 74 -41.34 -22.89 -29.79
CA ASP A 74 -41.49 -22.09 -28.58
C ASP A 74 -41.96 -23.02 -27.46
N MET A 75 -41.30 -23.06 -26.31
CA MET A 75 -41.63 -23.90 -25.15
C MET A 75 -42.41 -23.14 -24.07
N ASP A 76 -42.85 -21.90 -24.33
CA ASP A 76 -43.61 -21.12 -23.36
C ASP A 76 -44.83 -21.87 -22.80
N GLY A 77 -45.04 -21.72 -21.49
CA GLY A 77 -46.08 -22.40 -20.72
C GLY A 77 -45.87 -23.92 -20.52
N VAL A 78 -44.72 -24.49 -20.89
CA VAL A 78 -44.39 -25.91 -20.69
C VAL A 78 -43.20 -26.06 -19.74
N GLU A 79 -43.44 -26.64 -18.57
CA GLU A 79 -42.38 -27.14 -17.70
C GLU A 79 -41.89 -28.49 -18.26
N PHE A 80 -40.69 -28.47 -18.84
CA PHE A 80 -40.16 -29.59 -19.61
C PHE A 80 -39.42 -30.59 -18.71
N THR A 81 -39.74 -31.87 -18.87
CA THR A 81 -38.94 -32.95 -18.26
C THR A 81 -37.75 -33.28 -19.17
N PRO A 82 -36.50 -33.21 -18.68
CA PRO A 82 -35.31 -33.46 -19.49
C PRO A 82 -35.31 -34.81 -20.21
N ILE A 83 -34.66 -34.88 -21.37
CA ILE A 83 -34.42 -36.14 -22.08
C ILE A 83 -33.25 -36.86 -21.38
N GLY A 84 -33.54 -37.97 -20.68
CA GLY A 84 -32.59 -38.65 -19.78
C GLY A 84 -32.54 -37.97 -18.41
N ASN A 85 -33.66 -37.94 -17.69
CA ASN A 85 -33.85 -37.11 -16.49
C ASN A 85 -33.30 -37.69 -15.17
N ASP A 86 -32.70 -38.88 -15.19
CA ASP A 86 -32.20 -39.56 -13.98
C ASP A 86 -30.91 -40.35 -14.23
N PHE A 87 -30.38 -40.97 -13.17
CA PHE A 87 -29.14 -41.73 -13.24
C PHE A 87 -29.21 -43.01 -14.10
N GLN A 88 -30.39 -43.54 -14.42
CA GLN A 88 -30.54 -44.78 -15.19
C GLN A 88 -30.70 -44.51 -16.69
N HIS A 89 -31.28 -43.37 -17.06
CA HIS A 89 -31.65 -43.06 -18.44
C HIS A 89 -30.70 -42.06 -19.09
N THR A 90 -30.16 -42.42 -20.26
CA THR A 90 -29.26 -41.57 -21.06
C THR A 90 -29.71 -41.56 -22.52
N PHE A 91 -29.58 -40.42 -23.19
CA PHE A 91 -29.80 -40.31 -24.63
C PHE A 91 -28.54 -40.72 -25.40
N GLY A 92 -28.66 -41.72 -26.29
CA GLY A 92 -27.56 -42.20 -27.13
C GLY A 92 -27.72 -41.94 -28.62
N GLY A 93 -28.81 -41.28 -29.04
CA GLY A 93 -29.11 -41.01 -30.45
C GLY A 93 -28.38 -39.78 -31.02
N ILE A 94 -28.73 -39.44 -32.25
CA ILE A 94 -28.20 -38.28 -32.98
C ILE A 94 -29.34 -37.27 -33.14
N PHE A 95 -29.26 -36.15 -32.42
CA PHE A 95 -30.22 -35.06 -32.47
C PHE A 95 -29.66 -33.90 -33.30
N ASP A 96 -30.20 -33.71 -34.49
CA ASP A 96 -29.88 -32.58 -35.37
C ASP A 96 -30.90 -31.47 -35.23
N GLY A 97 -30.50 -30.36 -34.63
CA GLY A 97 -31.31 -29.15 -34.53
C GLY A 97 -31.58 -28.50 -35.87
N ASN A 98 -30.85 -28.87 -36.94
CA ASN A 98 -31.09 -28.39 -38.31
C ASN A 98 -31.12 -26.85 -38.43
N GLY A 99 -30.34 -26.16 -37.58
CA GLY A 99 -30.29 -24.71 -37.50
C GLY A 99 -31.57 -24.07 -36.94
N LYS A 100 -32.42 -24.85 -36.24
CA LYS A 100 -33.66 -24.37 -35.63
C LYS A 100 -33.44 -23.92 -34.19
N THR A 101 -34.39 -23.11 -33.73
CA THR A 101 -34.41 -22.54 -32.39
C THR A 101 -35.46 -23.22 -31.52
N LEU A 102 -35.07 -23.56 -30.30
CA LEU A 102 -35.95 -23.88 -29.17
C LEU A 102 -35.94 -22.66 -28.22
N SER A 103 -37.06 -21.94 -28.10
CA SER A 103 -37.17 -20.75 -27.24
C SER A 103 -37.96 -21.02 -25.96
N ASN A 104 -37.75 -20.24 -24.90
CA ASN A 104 -38.56 -20.25 -23.66
C ASN A 104 -38.63 -21.63 -22.98
N LEU A 105 -37.55 -22.42 -23.07
CA LEU A 105 -37.47 -23.72 -22.40
C LEU A 105 -37.42 -23.51 -20.88
N SER A 106 -38.36 -24.08 -20.14
CA SER A 106 -38.37 -24.07 -18.67
C SER A 106 -38.08 -25.47 -18.12
N VAL A 107 -37.03 -25.61 -17.31
CA VAL A 107 -36.64 -26.89 -16.67
C VAL A 107 -36.40 -26.66 -15.18
N SER A 108 -37.05 -27.47 -14.35
CA SER A 108 -36.83 -27.52 -12.90
C SER A 108 -36.75 -28.97 -12.42
N THR A 109 -35.62 -29.38 -11.83
CA THR A 109 -35.36 -30.81 -11.52
C THR A 109 -35.11 -31.14 -10.04
N GLY A 110 -35.06 -30.15 -9.14
CA GLY A 110 -34.83 -30.37 -7.70
C GLY A 110 -33.51 -31.08 -7.36
N GLU A 111 -33.45 -31.77 -6.21
CA GLU A 111 -32.20 -32.24 -5.58
C GLU A 111 -31.49 -33.41 -6.27
N ASN A 112 -32.19 -34.20 -7.07
CA ASN A 112 -31.61 -35.36 -7.78
C ASN A 112 -31.47 -35.10 -9.29
N GLY A 113 -31.59 -33.83 -9.68
CA GLY A 113 -31.84 -33.44 -11.06
C GLY A 113 -30.61 -33.32 -11.95
N TYR A 114 -30.79 -33.73 -13.21
CA TYR A 114 -29.93 -33.43 -14.35
C TYR A 114 -30.67 -32.44 -15.24
N ALA A 115 -30.32 -31.16 -15.15
CA ALA A 115 -31.11 -30.09 -15.75
C ALA A 115 -30.55 -29.66 -17.12
N GLY A 116 -31.43 -29.59 -18.11
CA GLY A 116 -31.14 -29.18 -19.48
C GLY A 116 -32.21 -29.71 -20.44
N LEU A 117 -32.11 -29.38 -21.73
CA LEU A 117 -32.93 -30.05 -22.74
C LEU A 117 -32.72 -31.58 -22.68
N PHE A 118 -31.44 -31.97 -22.56
CA PHE A 118 -31.06 -33.33 -22.21
C PHE A 118 -30.60 -33.35 -20.76
N GLY A 119 -31.13 -34.26 -19.94
CA GLY A 119 -30.58 -34.45 -18.61
C GLY A 119 -29.22 -35.14 -18.72
N ARG A 120 -29.18 -36.27 -19.42
CA ARG A 120 -27.95 -37.06 -19.62
C ARG A 120 -27.79 -37.58 -21.03
N VAL A 121 -26.58 -37.46 -21.56
CA VAL A 121 -26.19 -37.92 -22.90
C VAL A 121 -25.08 -38.97 -22.78
N SER A 122 -25.27 -40.14 -23.38
CA SER A 122 -24.27 -41.22 -23.38
C SER A 122 -23.13 -40.94 -24.36
N GLU A 123 -22.09 -41.78 -24.34
CA GLU A 123 -20.92 -41.65 -25.22
C GLU A 123 -21.26 -41.70 -26.72
N THR A 124 -22.37 -42.36 -27.09
CA THR A 124 -22.82 -42.43 -28.49
C THR A 124 -23.71 -41.26 -28.88
N GLY A 125 -24.17 -40.47 -27.90
CA GLY A 125 -25.08 -39.36 -28.13
C GLY A 125 -24.40 -38.22 -28.89
N ILE A 126 -25.10 -37.67 -29.88
CA ILE A 126 -24.65 -36.51 -30.65
C ILE A 126 -25.76 -35.48 -30.69
N ILE A 127 -25.48 -34.25 -30.27
CA ILE A 127 -26.39 -33.10 -30.36
C ILE A 127 -25.70 -32.05 -31.22
N LYS A 128 -26.37 -31.57 -32.27
CA LYS A 128 -25.76 -30.59 -33.16
C LYS A 128 -26.72 -29.57 -33.74
N ASN A 129 -26.21 -28.42 -34.15
CA ASN A 129 -26.92 -27.40 -34.94
C ASN A 129 -28.22 -26.89 -34.29
N LEU A 130 -28.23 -26.71 -32.97
CA LEU A 130 -29.40 -26.28 -32.20
C LEU A 130 -29.15 -24.91 -31.56
N THR A 131 -30.14 -24.02 -31.64
CA THR A 131 -30.17 -22.81 -30.81
C THR A 131 -31.15 -23.01 -29.67
N ILE A 132 -30.71 -22.80 -28.42
CA ILE A 132 -31.56 -22.68 -27.24
C ILE A 132 -31.58 -21.21 -26.85
N LYS A 133 -32.76 -20.61 -26.78
CA LYS A 133 -32.92 -19.17 -26.56
C LYS A 133 -33.87 -18.88 -25.41
N ASP A 134 -33.58 -17.89 -24.58
CA ASP A 134 -34.48 -17.41 -23.52
C ASP A 134 -34.90 -18.54 -22.57
N ALA A 135 -34.03 -19.51 -22.31
CA ALA A 135 -34.32 -20.66 -21.47
C ALA A 135 -34.07 -20.37 -19.99
N GLU A 136 -34.91 -20.92 -19.11
CA GLU A 136 -34.80 -20.85 -17.66
C GLU A 136 -34.61 -22.26 -17.10
N ILE A 137 -33.42 -22.52 -16.56
CA ILE A 137 -33.00 -23.85 -16.10
C ILE A 137 -32.59 -23.74 -14.64
N THR A 138 -33.29 -24.47 -13.77
CA THR A 138 -33.06 -24.45 -12.33
C THR A 138 -32.94 -25.85 -11.76
N THR A 139 -32.01 -26.04 -10.83
CA THR A 139 -31.85 -27.31 -10.13
C THR A 139 -31.13 -27.10 -8.81
N SER A 140 -31.32 -28.04 -7.88
CA SER A 140 -30.51 -28.17 -6.68
C SER A 140 -29.77 -29.51 -6.68
N GLY A 141 -29.61 -30.09 -7.88
CA GLY A 141 -29.02 -31.40 -8.12
C GLY A 141 -27.65 -31.34 -8.79
N LEU A 142 -27.20 -32.47 -9.31
CA LEU A 142 -25.79 -32.68 -9.67
C LEU A 142 -25.29 -31.74 -10.77
N CYS A 143 -26.09 -31.51 -11.81
CA CYS A 143 -25.62 -30.74 -12.95
C CYS A 143 -26.72 -30.01 -13.69
N ALA A 144 -26.36 -28.83 -14.22
CA ALA A 144 -27.20 -27.98 -15.03
C ALA A 144 -26.47 -27.51 -16.28
N GLY A 145 -27.13 -27.57 -17.43
CA GLY A 145 -26.70 -26.82 -18.60
C GLY A 145 -27.78 -26.62 -19.64
N GLY A 146 -27.58 -25.63 -20.52
CA GLY A 146 -28.53 -25.26 -21.55
C GLY A 146 -28.90 -26.44 -22.44
N VAL A 147 -27.87 -27.10 -22.98
CA VAL A 147 -28.03 -28.25 -23.87
C VAL A 147 -28.15 -29.54 -23.08
N ALA A 148 -27.23 -29.78 -22.13
CA ALA A 148 -27.20 -31.01 -21.36
C ALA A 148 -26.88 -30.77 -19.87
N GLY A 149 -27.39 -31.60 -18.95
CA GLY A 149 -26.85 -31.66 -17.59
C GLY A 149 -25.49 -32.36 -17.55
N ASP A 150 -25.48 -33.63 -17.97
CA ASP A 150 -24.31 -34.52 -18.04
C ASP A 150 -24.12 -35.02 -19.48
N CYS A 151 -22.95 -34.76 -20.08
CA CYS A 151 -22.67 -35.13 -21.46
C CYS A 151 -21.38 -35.94 -21.61
N ASN A 152 -21.54 -37.24 -21.90
CA ASN A 152 -20.44 -38.13 -22.32
C ASN A 152 -20.24 -38.13 -23.84
N GLY A 153 -21.20 -37.57 -24.60
CA GLY A 153 -21.24 -37.59 -26.06
C GLY A 153 -20.69 -36.33 -26.73
N LYS A 154 -21.12 -36.03 -27.96
CA LYS A 154 -20.68 -34.84 -28.71
C LYS A 154 -21.76 -33.77 -28.78
N ILE A 155 -21.41 -32.54 -28.44
CA ILE A 155 -22.19 -31.32 -28.70
C ILE A 155 -21.43 -30.49 -29.75
N SER A 156 -22.08 -30.09 -30.84
CA SER A 156 -21.40 -29.30 -31.87
C SER A 156 -22.28 -28.31 -32.62
N GLY A 157 -21.80 -27.09 -32.84
CA GLY A 157 -22.56 -26.07 -33.57
C GLY A 157 -23.82 -25.60 -32.85
N CYS A 158 -23.82 -25.66 -31.51
CA CYS A 158 -24.96 -25.26 -30.69
C CYS A 158 -24.76 -23.84 -30.14
N ILE A 159 -25.86 -23.09 -30.06
CA ILE A 159 -25.89 -21.72 -29.53
C ILE A 159 -26.86 -21.68 -28.36
N VAL A 160 -26.42 -21.18 -27.21
CA VAL A 160 -27.26 -20.89 -26.04
C VAL A 160 -27.27 -19.39 -25.85
N GLU A 161 -28.41 -18.74 -26.13
CA GLU A 161 -28.52 -17.29 -26.15
C GLU A 161 -29.50 -16.81 -25.08
N ASN A 162 -29.10 -15.79 -24.31
CA ASN A 162 -29.94 -15.16 -23.29
C ASN A 162 -30.55 -16.17 -22.30
N VAL A 163 -29.75 -17.14 -21.86
CA VAL A 163 -30.19 -18.16 -20.91
C VAL A 163 -30.12 -17.64 -19.47
N ARG A 164 -30.96 -18.18 -18.57
CA ARG A 164 -30.77 -18.10 -17.13
C ARG A 164 -30.62 -19.51 -16.57
N ILE A 165 -29.43 -19.83 -16.08
CA ILE A 165 -29.14 -21.13 -15.45
C ILE A 165 -28.74 -20.90 -13.99
N THR A 166 -29.46 -21.51 -13.06
CA THR A 166 -29.13 -21.45 -11.63
C THR A 166 -29.06 -22.86 -11.05
N ASN A 167 -27.94 -23.20 -10.42
CA ASN A 167 -27.78 -24.46 -9.70
C ASN A 167 -27.19 -24.24 -8.31
N THR A 168 -27.89 -24.67 -7.27
CA THR A 168 -27.44 -24.47 -5.89
C THR A 168 -26.56 -25.62 -5.35
N TYR A 169 -26.14 -26.55 -6.20
CA TYR A 169 -25.26 -27.67 -5.83
C TYR A 169 -24.03 -27.71 -6.76
N GLN A 170 -23.69 -28.84 -7.40
CA GLN A 170 -22.31 -29.06 -7.86
C GLN A 170 -21.87 -28.41 -9.19
N LEU A 171 -22.51 -28.73 -10.32
CA LEU A 171 -21.90 -28.44 -11.63
C LEU A 171 -22.82 -27.59 -12.50
N THR A 172 -22.33 -26.43 -12.95
CA THR A 172 -23.15 -25.49 -13.73
C THR A 172 -22.39 -25.05 -14.96
N GLY A 173 -22.96 -25.27 -16.15
CA GLY A 173 -22.37 -24.83 -17.41
C GLY A 173 -23.39 -24.28 -18.38
N GLY A 174 -23.03 -23.31 -19.22
CA GLY A 174 -23.95 -22.81 -20.25
C GLY A 174 -24.37 -23.86 -21.29
N ILE A 175 -23.42 -24.73 -21.70
CA ILE A 175 -23.69 -25.88 -22.58
C ILE A 175 -23.97 -27.14 -21.75
N ALA A 176 -23.05 -27.47 -20.83
CA ALA A 176 -23.17 -28.68 -20.01
C ALA A 176 -22.66 -28.49 -18.58
N GLY A 177 -23.37 -28.99 -17.57
CA GLY A 177 -22.84 -28.98 -16.20
C GLY A 177 -21.59 -29.86 -16.10
N LEU A 178 -21.67 -31.10 -16.57
CA LEU A 178 -20.55 -32.03 -16.68
C LEU A 178 -20.31 -32.39 -18.15
N LEU A 179 -19.09 -32.13 -18.64
CA LEU A 179 -18.66 -32.48 -19.99
C LEU A 179 -17.53 -33.51 -19.95
N LYS A 180 -17.85 -34.78 -20.20
CA LYS A 180 -16.89 -35.87 -20.41
C LYS A 180 -16.66 -36.17 -21.88
N GLY A 181 -17.59 -35.77 -22.74
CA GLY A 181 -17.44 -35.82 -24.19
C GLY A 181 -16.89 -34.51 -24.76
N THR A 182 -17.35 -34.08 -25.94
CA THR A 182 -16.77 -32.90 -26.62
C THR A 182 -17.80 -31.79 -26.83
N ALA A 183 -17.38 -30.54 -26.70
CA ALA A 183 -18.15 -29.36 -27.09
C ALA A 183 -17.36 -28.56 -28.13
N GLU A 184 -17.86 -28.47 -29.35
CA GLU A 184 -17.14 -27.90 -30.50
C GLU A 184 -17.98 -26.81 -31.20
N ASN A 185 -17.40 -25.65 -31.49
CA ASN A 185 -18.07 -24.56 -32.21
C ASN A 185 -19.37 -24.13 -31.49
N VAL A 186 -19.26 -23.85 -30.19
CA VAL A 186 -20.40 -23.50 -29.34
C VAL A 186 -20.36 -22.04 -28.92
N THR A 187 -21.52 -21.44 -28.70
CA THR A 187 -21.64 -20.05 -28.26
C THR A 187 -22.60 -19.94 -27.09
N VAL A 188 -22.24 -19.17 -26.06
CA VAL A 188 -23.07 -18.92 -24.88
C VAL A 188 -23.17 -17.43 -24.53
N SER A 189 -24.39 -16.96 -24.26
CA SER A 189 -24.69 -15.67 -23.61
C SER A 189 -25.85 -15.82 -22.63
N GLY A 190 -25.92 -14.95 -21.63
CA GLY A 190 -26.93 -14.98 -20.57
C GLY A 190 -26.32 -14.88 -19.18
N TYR A 191 -27.03 -15.42 -18.19
CA TYR A 191 -26.67 -15.43 -16.78
C TYR A 191 -26.56 -16.88 -16.28
N ILE A 192 -25.40 -17.23 -15.72
CA ILE A 192 -25.09 -18.58 -15.24
C ILE A 192 -24.59 -18.46 -13.80
N GLU A 193 -25.30 -19.08 -12.87
CA GLU A 193 -25.04 -18.99 -11.43
C GLU A 193 -24.92 -20.37 -10.80
N GLY A 194 -23.88 -20.57 -9.99
CA GLY A 194 -23.75 -21.79 -9.21
C GLY A 194 -23.13 -21.61 -7.81
N ALA A 195 -23.56 -22.47 -6.89
CA ALA A 195 -23.28 -22.31 -5.46
C ALA A 195 -22.25 -23.30 -4.88
N GLU A 196 -21.92 -24.41 -5.54
CA GLU A 196 -20.87 -25.31 -5.07
C GLU A 196 -19.99 -25.80 -6.21
N ASN A 197 -18.78 -26.26 -5.87
CA ASN A 197 -17.82 -26.98 -6.70
C ASN A 197 -17.36 -26.27 -7.99
N SER A 198 -18.21 -26.13 -9.03
CA SER A 198 -17.77 -25.50 -10.28
C SER A 198 -18.86 -24.85 -11.12
N VAL A 199 -18.53 -23.67 -11.66
CA VAL A 199 -19.39 -22.88 -12.55
C VAL A 199 -18.58 -22.44 -13.76
N GLY A 200 -19.07 -22.70 -14.96
CA GLY A 200 -18.40 -22.27 -16.18
C GLY A 200 -19.34 -21.74 -17.24
N GLY A 201 -18.85 -20.81 -18.06
CA GLY A 201 -19.66 -20.27 -19.17
C GLY A 201 -20.06 -21.32 -20.21
N ILE A 202 -19.20 -22.31 -20.49
CA ILE A 202 -19.49 -23.45 -21.37
C ILE A 202 -19.76 -24.71 -20.56
N ALA A 203 -18.84 -25.06 -19.65
CA ALA A 203 -18.95 -26.27 -18.83
C ALA A 203 -18.65 -26.02 -17.36
N GLY A 204 -19.43 -26.58 -16.43
CA GLY A 204 -19.06 -26.55 -15.01
C GLY A 204 -17.73 -27.28 -14.79
N GLN A 205 -17.72 -28.56 -15.17
CA GLN A 205 -16.50 -29.36 -15.24
C GLN A 205 -16.29 -29.92 -16.65
N ASN A 206 -15.12 -29.65 -17.21
CA ASN A 206 -14.61 -30.27 -18.42
C ASN A 206 -13.65 -31.41 -18.08
N SER A 207 -13.86 -32.59 -18.64
CA SER A 207 -12.95 -33.75 -18.51
C SER A 207 -12.48 -34.28 -19.88
N SER A 208 -12.64 -33.48 -20.94
CA SER A 208 -12.28 -33.82 -22.31
C SER A 208 -12.08 -32.52 -23.11
N THR A 209 -12.57 -32.40 -24.36
CA THR A 209 -12.25 -31.25 -25.23
C THR A 209 -13.40 -30.24 -25.36
N ILE A 210 -13.09 -28.99 -25.05
CA ILE A 210 -13.85 -27.81 -25.48
C ILE A 210 -13.03 -27.12 -26.57
N SER A 211 -13.60 -26.94 -27.76
CA SER A 211 -12.90 -26.26 -28.85
C SER A 211 -13.77 -25.25 -29.61
N ASN A 212 -13.13 -24.15 -30.01
CA ASN A 212 -13.76 -23.05 -30.75
C ASN A 212 -15.02 -22.54 -30.05
N ALA A 213 -14.94 -22.35 -28.72
CA ALA A 213 -16.06 -21.90 -27.92
C ALA A 213 -15.99 -20.38 -27.66
N PHE A 214 -17.12 -19.71 -27.76
CA PHE A 214 -17.27 -18.29 -27.47
C PHE A 214 -18.26 -18.08 -26.33
N CYS A 215 -17.86 -17.38 -25.28
CA CYS A 215 -18.73 -17.06 -24.16
C CYS A 215 -18.72 -15.56 -23.83
N SER A 216 -19.92 -15.01 -23.68
CA SER A 216 -20.18 -13.61 -23.30
C SER A 216 -21.14 -13.51 -22.10
N ALA A 217 -21.35 -14.62 -21.41
CA ALA A 217 -22.25 -14.69 -20.27
C ALA A 217 -21.67 -14.00 -19.03
N GLU A 218 -22.57 -13.58 -18.15
CA GLU A 218 -22.26 -13.30 -16.75
C GLU A 218 -22.23 -14.65 -16.01
N VAL A 219 -21.07 -15.00 -15.45
CA VAL A 219 -20.82 -16.27 -14.77
C VAL A 219 -20.52 -15.99 -13.30
N VAL A 220 -21.46 -16.34 -12.42
CA VAL A 220 -21.42 -15.97 -11.01
C VAL A 220 -21.25 -17.23 -10.15
N SER A 221 -20.34 -17.15 -9.18
CA SER A 221 -20.34 -18.09 -8.06
C SER A 221 -20.68 -17.39 -6.74
N ASN A 222 -21.78 -17.84 -6.14
CA ASN A 222 -22.30 -17.37 -4.86
C ASN A 222 -22.02 -18.37 -3.73
N ALA A 223 -20.92 -19.12 -3.83
CA ALA A 223 -20.63 -20.26 -2.97
C ALA A 223 -20.36 -19.85 -1.51
N THR A 224 -21.14 -20.38 -0.57
CA THR A 224 -20.95 -20.14 0.86
C THR A 224 -20.33 -21.36 1.55
N GLY A 225 -19.09 -21.24 2.05
CA GLY A 225 -18.47 -22.25 2.92
C GLY A 225 -17.86 -23.47 2.22
N TYR A 226 -17.87 -23.54 0.88
CA TYR A 226 -17.20 -24.57 0.08
C TYR A 226 -16.29 -23.92 -0.97
N SER A 227 -15.16 -24.56 -1.29
CA SER A 227 -14.34 -24.13 -2.42
C SER A 227 -15.09 -24.33 -3.73
N CYS A 228 -15.24 -23.27 -4.51
CA CYS A 228 -15.80 -23.32 -5.85
C CYS A 228 -14.81 -22.75 -6.88
N SER A 229 -14.80 -23.33 -8.07
CA SER A 229 -14.03 -22.84 -9.21
C SER A 229 -14.96 -22.22 -10.24
N VAL A 230 -14.74 -20.95 -10.55
CA VAL A 230 -15.56 -20.19 -11.49
C VAL A 230 -14.70 -19.77 -12.68
N GLY A 231 -15.18 -20.01 -13.91
CA GLY A 231 -14.46 -19.54 -15.08
C GLY A 231 -15.29 -19.24 -16.32
N GLY A 232 -14.77 -18.35 -17.16
CA GLY A 232 -15.52 -17.85 -18.31
C GLY A 232 -15.83 -18.91 -19.38
N ILE A 233 -15.00 -19.95 -19.49
CA ILE A 233 -15.24 -21.12 -20.35
C ILE A 233 -15.55 -22.36 -19.52
N SER A 234 -14.72 -22.69 -18.52
CA SER A 234 -14.99 -23.79 -17.61
C SER A 234 -14.78 -23.43 -16.14
N GLY A 235 -15.55 -24.02 -15.23
CA GLY A 235 -15.22 -23.92 -13.81
C GLY A 235 -13.95 -24.70 -13.50
N VAL A 236 -13.92 -25.97 -13.89
CA VAL A 236 -12.75 -26.87 -13.75
C VAL A 236 -12.42 -27.55 -15.07
N CYS A 237 -11.14 -27.56 -15.44
CA CYS A 237 -10.59 -28.41 -16.49
C CYS A 237 -9.80 -29.55 -15.84
N TYR A 238 -10.34 -30.76 -15.90
CA TYR A 238 -9.97 -31.89 -15.05
C TYR A 238 -9.41 -33.06 -15.89
N LEU A 239 -8.22 -33.57 -15.54
CA LEU A 239 -7.48 -34.70 -16.16
C LEU A 239 -6.55 -34.31 -17.32
N GLN A 240 -5.55 -35.18 -17.55
CA GLN A 240 -4.47 -34.99 -18.53
C GLN A 240 -4.95 -34.86 -19.99
N ASP A 241 -6.06 -35.51 -20.33
CA ASP A 241 -6.64 -35.46 -21.69
C ASP A 241 -7.62 -34.29 -21.88
N ALA A 242 -7.95 -33.55 -20.82
CA ALA A 242 -8.82 -32.40 -20.93
C ALA A 242 -8.12 -31.22 -21.61
N LEU A 243 -8.78 -30.62 -22.59
CA LEU A 243 -8.25 -29.55 -23.44
C LEU A 243 -9.30 -28.47 -23.65
N ILE A 244 -8.89 -27.22 -23.45
CA ILE A 244 -9.64 -26.03 -23.87
C ILE A 244 -8.83 -25.36 -24.98
N THR A 245 -9.39 -25.22 -26.19
CA THR A 245 -8.62 -24.64 -27.30
C THR A 245 -9.40 -23.82 -28.32
N GLY A 246 -8.82 -22.73 -28.80
CA GLY A 246 -9.49 -21.83 -29.73
C GLY A 246 -10.65 -21.07 -29.08
N CYS A 247 -10.61 -20.89 -27.76
CA CYS A 247 -11.73 -20.35 -27.01
C CYS A 247 -11.53 -18.88 -26.65
N CYS A 248 -12.63 -18.14 -26.55
CA CYS A 248 -12.63 -16.74 -26.15
C CYS A 248 -13.74 -16.45 -25.13
N PHE A 249 -13.37 -15.76 -24.06
CA PHE A 249 -14.31 -15.20 -23.08
C PHE A 249 -14.33 -13.67 -23.15
N THR A 250 -15.54 -13.09 -23.13
CA THR A 250 -15.79 -11.65 -23.26
C THR A 250 -16.81 -11.11 -22.26
N GLY A 251 -17.35 -11.97 -21.39
CA GLY A 251 -18.35 -11.59 -20.38
C GLY A 251 -17.73 -11.14 -19.06
N THR A 252 -18.41 -11.43 -17.96
CA THR A 252 -17.91 -11.19 -16.60
C THR A 252 -17.93 -12.49 -15.80
N VAL A 253 -16.86 -12.78 -15.07
CA VAL A 253 -16.81 -13.82 -14.05
C VAL A 253 -16.80 -13.14 -12.68
N THR A 254 -17.74 -13.48 -11.80
CA THR A 254 -17.84 -12.92 -10.44
C THR A 254 -17.68 -14.02 -9.40
N ALA A 255 -16.76 -13.80 -8.46
CA ALA A 255 -16.49 -14.66 -7.30
C ALA A 255 -16.88 -13.91 -6.01
N GLU A 256 -18.08 -14.16 -5.48
CA GLU A 256 -18.70 -13.36 -4.41
C GLU A 256 -18.25 -13.73 -2.98
N ASN A 257 -17.40 -14.75 -2.79
CA ASN A 257 -17.08 -15.27 -1.46
C ASN A 257 -15.61 -15.72 -1.34
N ASP A 258 -15.23 -16.16 -0.15
CA ASP A 258 -13.88 -16.66 0.16
C ASP A 258 -13.61 -18.08 -0.37
N ASN A 259 -12.32 -18.39 -0.57
CA ASN A 259 -11.79 -19.70 -1.00
C ASN A 259 -12.21 -20.10 -2.43
N LEU A 260 -12.26 -19.12 -3.32
CA LEU A 260 -12.65 -19.31 -4.72
C LEU A 260 -11.44 -19.26 -5.66
N PHE A 261 -11.53 -20.01 -6.76
CA PHE A 261 -10.61 -19.90 -7.89
C PHE A 261 -11.36 -19.29 -9.07
N CYS A 262 -10.96 -18.09 -9.48
CA CYS A 262 -11.61 -17.31 -10.53
C CYS A 262 -10.68 -17.14 -11.73
N GLY A 263 -11.10 -17.57 -12.92
CA GLY A 263 -10.30 -17.36 -14.12
C GLY A 263 -11.08 -17.02 -15.37
N GLY A 264 -10.54 -16.16 -16.22
CA GLY A 264 -11.21 -15.71 -17.45
C GLY A 264 -11.50 -16.86 -18.42
N ILE A 265 -10.67 -17.92 -18.41
CA ILE A 265 -10.92 -19.15 -19.15
C ILE A 265 -11.35 -20.28 -18.20
N THR A 266 -10.55 -20.58 -17.18
CA THR A 266 -10.89 -21.62 -16.21
C THR A 266 -10.68 -21.19 -14.77
N GLY A 267 -11.55 -21.60 -13.85
CA GLY A 267 -11.30 -21.41 -12.42
C GLY A 267 -10.11 -22.23 -11.95
N ASN A 268 -10.20 -23.56 -12.12
CA ASN A 268 -9.13 -24.50 -11.79
C ASN A 268 -8.69 -25.32 -13.01
N LEU A 269 -7.40 -25.35 -13.28
CA LEU A 269 -6.76 -26.22 -14.28
C LEU A 269 -6.05 -27.37 -13.56
N TYR A 270 -6.72 -28.52 -13.44
CA TYR A 270 -6.18 -29.69 -12.76
C TYR A 270 -5.77 -30.76 -13.79
N LYS A 271 -4.47 -30.84 -14.07
CA LYS A 271 -3.83 -31.74 -15.06
C LYS A 271 -4.18 -31.48 -16.53
N GLY A 272 -5.21 -30.70 -16.80
CA GLY A 272 -5.66 -30.35 -18.14
C GLY A 272 -4.76 -29.35 -18.85
N ARG A 273 -5.17 -28.99 -20.07
CA ARG A 273 -4.45 -28.06 -20.95
C ARG A 273 -5.35 -26.94 -21.45
N ILE A 274 -4.78 -25.75 -21.55
CA ILE A 274 -5.38 -24.59 -22.21
C ILE A 274 -4.43 -24.16 -23.32
N GLU A 275 -4.93 -24.14 -24.56
CA GLU A 275 -4.11 -23.84 -25.73
C GLU A 275 -4.82 -22.84 -26.65
N LYS A 276 -4.13 -21.81 -27.17
CA LYS A 276 -4.70 -20.93 -28.21
C LYS A 276 -6.04 -20.30 -27.81
N SER A 277 -6.11 -19.77 -26.59
CA SER A 277 -7.34 -19.18 -26.04
C SER A 277 -7.04 -17.84 -25.40
N PHE A 278 -8.04 -16.97 -25.31
CA PHE A 278 -7.83 -15.63 -24.75
C PHE A 278 -9.02 -15.09 -23.98
N ASN A 279 -8.70 -14.27 -22.99
CA ASN A 279 -9.69 -13.54 -22.20
C ASN A 279 -9.70 -12.07 -22.58
N LEU A 280 -10.88 -11.53 -22.90
CA LEU A 280 -11.19 -10.10 -22.97
C LEU A 280 -12.20 -9.69 -21.88
N GLY A 281 -12.87 -10.64 -21.26
CA GLY A 281 -13.87 -10.44 -20.23
C GLY A 281 -13.27 -10.03 -18.88
N THR A 282 -14.13 -9.59 -17.96
CA THR A 282 -13.73 -9.17 -16.62
C THR A 282 -13.71 -10.36 -15.67
N CYS A 283 -12.66 -10.47 -14.85
CA CYS A 283 -12.62 -11.36 -13.69
C CYS A 283 -12.74 -10.51 -12.43
N ASP A 284 -13.76 -10.75 -11.62
CA ASP A 284 -14.10 -9.95 -10.45
C ASP A 284 -14.14 -10.82 -9.17
N GLY A 285 -13.34 -10.46 -8.17
CA GLY A 285 -13.29 -11.08 -6.83
C GLY A 285 -13.66 -10.14 -5.69
N THR A 286 -14.40 -9.05 -5.94
CA THR A 286 -14.62 -7.93 -5.00
C THR A 286 -15.21 -8.26 -3.63
N GLU A 287 -15.73 -9.47 -3.36
CA GLU A 287 -16.37 -9.78 -2.06
C GLU A 287 -15.59 -10.81 -1.22
N GLY A 288 -14.46 -11.34 -1.69
CA GLY A 288 -13.66 -12.34 -0.97
C GLY A 288 -12.26 -11.86 -0.54
N TYR A 289 -11.91 -12.06 0.73
CA TYR A 289 -10.56 -11.90 1.30
C TYR A 289 -9.58 -13.01 0.88
N SER A 290 -10.07 -14.11 0.29
CA SER A 290 -9.24 -15.27 -0.09
C SER A 290 -9.62 -15.86 -1.44
N VAL A 291 -9.56 -15.06 -2.49
CA VAL A 291 -9.80 -15.48 -3.88
C VAL A 291 -8.48 -15.55 -4.64
N ALA A 292 -8.23 -16.68 -5.34
CA ALA A 292 -7.18 -16.72 -6.35
C ALA A 292 -7.76 -16.34 -7.70
N ILE A 293 -7.25 -15.26 -8.30
CA ILE A 293 -7.79 -14.71 -9.54
C ILE A 293 -6.73 -14.63 -10.63
N GLY A 294 -7.09 -15.14 -11.81
CA GLY A 294 -6.22 -15.11 -12.98
C GLY A 294 -6.94 -14.65 -14.24
N GLY A 295 -6.22 -13.96 -15.13
CA GLY A 295 -6.78 -13.58 -16.43
C GLY A 295 -7.11 -14.80 -17.31
N ILE A 296 -6.35 -15.88 -17.18
CA ILE A 296 -6.62 -17.17 -17.85
C ILE A 296 -7.12 -18.21 -16.86
N ALA A 297 -6.36 -18.46 -15.79
CA ALA A 297 -6.66 -19.50 -14.81
C ALA A 297 -6.64 -18.98 -13.37
N GLY A 298 -7.66 -19.24 -12.56
CA GLY A 298 -7.58 -18.90 -11.12
C GLY A 298 -6.47 -19.67 -10.42
N ARG A 299 -6.39 -20.98 -10.67
CA ARG A 299 -5.35 -21.88 -10.18
C ARG A 299 -4.94 -22.87 -11.26
N THR A 300 -3.65 -23.19 -11.31
CA THR A 300 -3.13 -24.35 -12.04
C THR A 300 -2.56 -25.38 -11.07
N ASP A 301 -2.97 -26.63 -11.20
CA ASP A 301 -2.45 -27.78 -10.48
C ASP A 301 -2.03 -28.84 -11.51
N ASP A 302 -0.71 -29.03 -11.68
CA ASP A 302 -0.15 -30.03 -12.60
C ASP A 302 -0.58 -29.84 -14.08
N GLY A 303 -1.02 -28.64 -14.47
CA GLY A 303 -1.63 -28.34 -15.77
C GLY A 303 -0.71 -27.58 -16.74
N SER A 304 -1.17 -27.35 -17.97
CA SER A 304 -0.44 -26.49 -18.91
C SER A 304 -1.27 -25.38 -19.56
N ILE A 305 -0.68 -24.19 -19.64
CA ILE A 305 -1.23 -23.03 -20.35
C ILE A 305 -0.25 -22.64 -21.44
N LYS A 306 -0.71 -22.67 -22.69
CA LYS A 306 0.16 -22.43 -23.84
C LYS A 306 -0.50 -21.58 -24.90
N ASP A 307 0.27 -20.66 -25.47
CA ASP A 307 -0.20 -19.81 -26.56
C ASP A 307 -1.51 -19.08 -26.18
N CYS A 308 -1.56 -18.45 -25.02
CA CYS A 308 -2.77 -17.81 -24.47
C CYS A 308 -2.50 -16.35 -24.08
N TYR A 309 -3.54 -15.52 -24.03
CA TYR A 309 -3.34 -14.15 -23.54
C TYR A 309 -4.54 -13.58 -22.80
N ASN A 310 -4.25 -12.73 -21.82
CA ASN A 310 -5.26 -11.93 -21.12
C ASN A 310 -5.20 -10.47 -21.58
N SER A 311 -6.36 -9.97 -21.96
CA SER A 311 -6.64 -8.55 -22.22
C SER A 311 -7.79 -8.03 -21.36
N GLY A 312 -8.43 -8.91 -20.60
CA GLY A 312 -9.54 -8.61 -19.73
C GLY A 312 -9.11 -7.99 -18.41
N ARG A 313 -10.03 -7.27 -17.75
CA ARG A 313 -9.79 -6.63 -16.45
C ARG A 313 -9.82 -7.66 -15.33
N ILE A 314 -8.95 -7.50 -14.34
CA ILE A 314 -8.89 -8.32 -13.12
C ILE A 314 -9.09 -7.41 -11.92
N LEU A 315 -10.11 -7.67 -11.09
CA LEU A 315 -10.49 -6.84 -9.96
C LEU A 315 -10.41 -7.65 -8.65
N LEU A 316 -9.60 -7.19 -7.69
CA LEU A 316 -9.50 -7.77 -6.33
C LEU A 316 -9.12 -6.67 -5.29
N PRO A 317 -10.06 -5.76 -4.97
CA PRO A 317 -9.77 -4.56 -4.17
C PRO A 317 -9.43 -4.82 -2.69
N TYR A 318 -9.72 -6.01 -2.13
CA TYR A 318 -9.47 -6.32 -0.71
C TYR A 318 -8.18 -7.11 -0.44
N GLY A 319 -7.27 -7.17 -1.43
CA GLY A 319 -5.87 -7.56 -1.24
C GLY A 319 -5.62 -9.05 -0.98
N SER A 320 -4.90 -9.70 -1.90
CA SER A 320 -4.25 -11.00 -1.70
C SER A 320 -3.08 -11.10 -2.68
N THR A 321 -2.02 -11.83 -2.31
CA THR A 321 -0.92 -12.16 -3.24
C THR A 321 -1.30 -13.22 -4.28
N THR A 322 -2.56 -13.69 -4.31
CA THR A 322 -3.05 -14.72 -5.26
C THR A 322 -3.74 -14.12 -6.48
N ILE A 323 -3.20 -13.02 -7.01
CA ILE A 323 -3.69 -12.32 -8.22
C ILE A 323 -2.64 -12.34 -9.33
N GLY A 324 -3.02 -12.74 -10.54
CA GLY A 324 -2.09 -12.78 -11.67
C GLY A 324 -2.73 -12.49 -13.03
N GLY A 325 -2.02 -11.76 -13.89
CA GLY A 325 -2.48 -11.49 -15.27
C GLY A 325 -2.74 -12.75 -16.11
N ILE A 326 -1.99 -13.84 -15.87
CA ILE A 326 -2.21 -15.16 -16.46
C ILE A 326 -2.86 -16.09 -15.45
N ALA A 327 -2.24 -16.27 -14.28
CA ALA A 327 -2.75 -17.19 -13.26
C ALA A 327 -2.62 -16.66 -11.83
N GLY A 328 -3.66 -16.83 -11.02
CA GLY A 328 -3.64 -16.42 -9.61
C GLY A 328 -2.69 -17.27 -8.77
N ILE A 329 -2.76 -18.58 -8.92
CA ILE A 329 -1.87 -19.56 -8.29
C ILE A 329 -1.30 -20.50 -9.35
N VAL A 330 0.02 -20.64 -9.39
CA VAL A 330 0.75 -21.64 -10.18
C VAL A 330 1.33 -22.68 -9.24
N HIS A 331 0.64 -23.81 -9.13
CA HIS A 331 1.00 -24.91 -8.23
C HIS A 331 1.47 -26.15 -9.01
N ASP A 332 2.44 -26.87 -8.46
CA ASP A 332 3.06 -28.06 -9.05
C ASP A 332 3.55 -29.00 -7.93
N ASP A 333 2.88 -30.14 -7.79
CA ASP A 333 3.20 -31.13 -6.75
C ASP A 333 3.93 -32.35 -7.32
N GLU A 334 3.50 -32.89 -8.47
CA GLU A 334 4.03 -34.17 -8.98
C GLU A 334 3.99 -34.38 -10.52
N SER A 335 3.38 -33.48 -11.31
CA SER A 335 3.19 -33.71 -12.76
C SER A 335 3.68 -32.62 -13.72
N HIS A 336 4.47 -31.66 -13.24
CA HIS A 336 5.11 -30.58 -14.01
C HIS A 336 4.12 -29.60 -14.64
N THR A 337 3.84 -28.50 -13.93
CA THR A 337 3.07 -27.38 -14.47
C THR A 337 3.90 -26.63 -15.52
N VAL A 338 3.32 -26.38 -16.71
CA VAL A 338 4.02 -25.69 -17.82
C VAL A 338 3.22 -24.49 -18.30
N ILE A 339 3.81 -23.29 -18.24
CA ILE A 339 3.21 -22.07 -18.79
C ILE A 339 4.16 -21.49 -19.85
N SER A 340 3.69 -21.39 -21.09
CA SER A 340 4.54 -20.90 -22.17
C SER A 340 3.84 -20.09 -23.25
N ASN A 341 4.58 -19.14 -23.83
CA ASN A 341 4.10 -18.29 -24.92
C ASN A 341 2.80 -17.57 -24.56
N CYS A 342 2.77 -16.94 -23.38
CA CYS A 342 1.59 -16.27 -22.87
C CYS A 342 1.87 -14.78 -22.64
N TYR A 343 0.84 -13.94 -22.72
CA TYR A 343 1.02 -12.55 -22.32
C TYR A 343 -0.19 -11.93 -21.66
N ASN A 344 0.06 -10.90 -20.84
CA ASN A 344 -0.97 -10.09 -20.22
C ASN A 344 -0.84 -8.61 -20.63
N ILE A 345 -1.96 -8.04 -21.04
CA ILE A 345 -2.16 -6.60 -21.25
C ILE A 345 -3.45 -6.10 -20.57
N GLY A 346 -4.15 -7.01 -19.88
CA GLY A 346 -5.33 -6.67 -19.12
C GLY A 346 -4.98 -5.87 -17.87
N ALA A 347 -5.80 -4.87 -17.55
CA ALA A 347 -5.64 -4.09 -16.34
C ALA A 347 -5.87 -4.95 -15.11
N ILE A 348 -4.98 -4.83 -14.13
CA ILE A 348 -5.11 -5.44 -12.82
C ILE A 348 -5.46 -4.31 -11.86
N VAL A 349 -6.47 -4.49 -11.01
CA VAL A 349 -6.90 -3.51 -10.02
C VAL A 349 -7.00 -4.22 -8.68
N PHE A 350 -6.09 -3.90 -7.77
CA PHE A 350 -5.98 -4.52 -6.46
C PHE A 350 -5.30 -3.56 -5.46
N ASP A 351 -5.41 -3.87 -4.17
CA ASP A 351 -4.70 -3.17 -3.10
C ASP A 351 -3.24 -3.67 -3.03
N ASP A 352 -2.30 -2.77 -3.33
CA ASP A 352 -0.87 -3.06 -3.43
C ASP A 352 -0.13 -3.03 -2.08
N TYR A 353 -0.85 -2.89 -0.96
CA TYR A 353 -0.26 -2.90 0.38
C TYR A 353 0.66 -4.11 0.66
N PHE A 354 0.34 -5.28 0.11
CA PHE A 354 1.14 -6.51 0.27
C PHE A 354 2.03 -6.85 -0.94
N TYR A 355 2.11 -5.96 -1.92
CA TYR A 355 2.85 -6.19 -3.16
C TYR A 355 4.30 -5.71 -3.05
N ASP A 356 5.24 -6.62 -3.30
CA ASP A 356 6.66 -6.33 -3.39
C ASP A 356 7.15 -6.51 -4.85
N PRO A 357 7.32 -5.41 -5.62
CA PRO A 357 7.75 -5.49 -7.02
C PRO A 357 9.18 -6.05 -7.21
N SER A 358 9.97 -6.18 -6.13
CA SER A 358 11.30 -6.77 -6.20
C SER A 358 11.30 -8.30 -6.19
N THR A 359 10.22 -8.90 -5.69
CA THR A 359 10.08 -10.37 -5.56
C THR A 359 8.84 -10.94 -6.25
N GLN A 360 7.89 -10.10 -6.65
CA GLN A 360 6.61 -10.51 -7.23
C GLN A 360 6.38 -9.92 -8.63
N THR A 361 5.58 -10.60 -9.45
CA THR A 361 5.21 -10.19 -10.83
C THR A 361 3.75 -10.51 -11.10
N ILE A 362 2.85 -9.84 -10.36
CA ILE A 362 1.39 -9.98 -10.47
C ILE A 362 0.88 -9.71 -11.89
N GLU A 363 1.63 -8.99 -12.71
CA GLU A 363 1.32 -8.76 -14.12
C GLU A 363 1.20 -10.09 -14.89
N LEU A 364 1.78 -11.16 -14.35
CA LEU A 364 1.68 -12.52 -14.86
C LEU A 364 1.09 -13.49 -13.83
N PHE A 365 1.62 -13.51 -12.60
CA PHE A 365 1.31 -14.55 -11.62
C PHE A 365 1.21 -14.01 -10.20
N GLY A 366 0.26 -14.55 -9.42
CA GLY A 366 0.19 -14.25 -7.98
C GLY A 366 1.22 -15.03 -7.18
N THR A 367 1.02 -16.35 -7.06
CA THR A 367 1.98 -17.25 -6.42
C THR A 367 2.48 -18.31 -7.39
N VAL A 368 3.75 -18.69 -7.25
CA VAL A 368 4.40 -19.65 -8.14
C VAL A 368 5.21 -20.66 -7.34
N SER A 369 4.94 -21.96 -7.53
CA SER A 369 5.77 -23.06 -7.02
C SER A 369 7.12 -23.12 -7.73
N GLU A 370 8.20 -23.43 -7.00
CA GLU A 370 9.58 -23.48 -7.55
C GLU A 370 9.76 -24.46 -8.73
N ASN A 371 8.91 -25.48 -8.83
CA ASN A 371 9.02 -26.54 -9.85
C ASN A 371 8.35 -26.21 -11.20
N ALA A 372 7.56 -25.13 -11.27
CA ALA A 372 6.82 -24.80 -12.48
C ALA A 372 7.75 -24.36 -13.62
N GLU A 373 7.52 -24.90 -14.83
CA GLU A 373 8.27 -24.52 -16.04
C GLU A 373 7.59 -23.34 -16.73
N ILE A 374 8.16 -22.15 -16.55
CA ILE A 374 7.64 -20.90 -17.12
C ILE A 374 8.61 -20.37 -18.17
N SER A 375 8.13 -20.10 -19.39
CA SER A 375 8.96 -19.58 -20.48
C SER A 375 8.19 -18.72 -21.47
N ASN A 376 8.85 -17.71 -22.06
CA ASN A 376 8.23 -16.81 -23.05
C ASN A 376 6.90 -16.22 -22.57
N VAL A 377 6.89 -15.71 -21.35
CA VAL A 377 5.74 -15.02 -20.77
C VAL A 377 6.07 -13.53 -20.69
N TYR A 378 5.11 -12.69 -21.09
CA TYR A 378 5.35 -11.25 -21.24
C TYR A 378 4.19 -10.42 -20.74
N PHE A 379 4.46 -9.20 -20.30
CA PHE A 379 3.42 -8.22 -20.05
C PHE A 379 3.85 -6.85 -20.56
N ASP A 380 2.86 -6.00 -20.82
CA ASP A 380 3.14 -4.62 -21.21
C ASP A 380 3.36 -3.75 -19.97
N LYS A 381 4.62 -3.39 -19.72
CA LYS A 381 5.01 -2.62 -18.53
C LYS A 381 4.47 -1.18 -18.55
N GLN A 382 4.14 -0.64 -19.72
CA GLN A 382 3.54 0.68 -19.85
C GLN A 382 2.05 0.65 -19.54
N MET A 383 1.38 -0.47 -19.80
CA MET A 383 -0.05 -0.66 -19.52
C MET A 383 -0.34 -1.19 -18.11
N SER A 384 0.61 -1.84 -17.43
CA SER A 384 0.43 -2.32 -16.06
C SER A 384 0.86 -1.29 -15.01
N ALA A 385 2.04 -0.68 -15.19
CA ALA A 385 2.60 0.35 -14.31
C ALA A 385 2.75 -0.08 -12.83
N TYR A 386 3.11 -1.35 -12.58
CA TYR A 386 3.40 -1.88 -11.24
C TYR A 386 4.90 -1.98 -10.93
N ASN A 387 5.76 -1.65 -11.89
CA ASN A 387 7.21 -1.54 -11.71
C ASN A 387 7.88 -2.81 -11.17
N SER A 388 7.32 -4.01 -11.43
CA SER A 388 8.04 -5.25 -11.14
C SER A 388 9.41 -5.23 -11.82
N THR A 389 10.42 -5.78 -11.16
CA THR A 389 11.79 -5.83 -11.68
C THR A 389 12.01 -6.96 -12.71
N SER A 390 10.92 -7.58 -13.17
CA SER A 390 10.93 -8.74 -14.05
C SER A 390 11.33 -8.40 -15.48
N ASP A 391 12.26 -9.18 -16.04
CA ASP A 391 12.65 -9.09 -17.46
C ASP A 391 11.52 -9.48 -18.44
N ALA A 392 10.38 -9.97 -17.94
CA ALA A 392 9.19 -10.25 -18.73
C ALA A 392 8.42 -8.97 -19.12
N GLY A 393 8.68 -7.84 -18.48
CA GLY A 393 8.03 -6.56 -18.76
C GLY A 393 8.64 -5.88 -19.99
N LEU A 394 7.86 -5.76 -21.06
CA LEU A 394 8.29 -5.14 -22.31
C LEU A 394 7.50 -3.86 -22.59
N PRO A 395 8.10 -2.84 -23.24
CA PRO A 395 7.35 -1.66 -23.67
C PRO A 395 6.35 -2.03 -24.78
N THR A 396 5.29 -1.24 -24.92
CA THR A 396 4.24 -1.46 -25.92
C THR A 396 4.81 -1.52 -27.34
N SER A 397 5.85 -0.74 -27.64
CA SER A 397 6.53 -0.75 -28.94
C SER A 397 7.16 -2.09 -29.31
N GLU A 398 7.55 -2.90 -28.32
CA GLU A 398 8.07 -4.25 -28.56
C GLU A 398 6.92 -5.27 -28.57
N MET A 399 6.00 -5.15 -27.61
CA MET A 399 4.84 -6.04 -27.50
C MET A 399 3.93 -6.00 -28.73
N ALA A 400 3.76 -4.84 -29.36
CA ALA A 400 2.89 -4.63 -30.52
C ALA A 400 3.67 -4.46 -31.84
N SER A 401 4.90 -5.00 -31.91
CA SER A 401 5.74 -4.93 -33.11
C SER A 401 5.37 -5.99 -34.15
N ALA A 402 5.49 -5.64 -35.43
CA ALA A 402 5.41 -6.60 -36.54
C ALA A 402 6.52 -7.69 -36.52
N SER A 403 7.57 -7.53 -35.71
CA SER A 403 8.65 -8.52 -35.56
C SER A 403 8.24 -9.73 -34.71
N GLY A 404 7.20 -9.58 -33.88
CA GLY A 404 6.74 -10.58 -32.93
C GLY A 404 7.60 -10.70 -31.66
N LEU A 405 7.07 -11.45 -30.69
CA LEU A 405 7.71 -11.69 -29.40
C LEU A 405 8.65 -12.91 -29.44
N PRO A 406 9.75 -12.91 -28.66
CA PRO A 406 10.59 -14.10 -28.55
C PRO A 406 9.78 -15.33 -28.09
N GLY A 407 9.99 -16.47 -28.74
CA GLY A 407 9.23 -17.72 -28.47
C GLY A 407 7.88 -17.83 -29.19
N PHE A 408 7.31 -16.73 -29.68
CA PHE A 408 6.04 -16.72 -30.40
C PHE A 408 6.29 -17.00 -31.90
N THR A 409 5.57 -17.96 -32.48
CA THR A 409 5.80 -18.39 -33.87
C THR A 409 4.64 -18.05 -34.80
N THR A 410 4.95 -17.73 -36.06
CA THR A 410 3.96 -17.31 -37.08
C THR A 410 2.95 -18.40 -37.48
N GLY A 411 3.16 -19.65 -37.07
CA GLY A 411 2.19 -20.74 -37.24
C GLY A 411 1.07 -20.74 -36.20
N VAL A 412 1.24 -19.97 -35.10
CA VAL A 412 0.25 -19.84 -34.02
C VAL A 412 -0.17 -18.39 -33.84
N TRP A 413 0.73 -17.45 -34.09
CA TRP A 413 0.54 -16.03 -33.84
C TRP A 413 0.62 -15.20 -35.12
N VAL A 414 -0.18 -14.14 -35.19
CA VAL A 414 -0.18 -13.12 -36.23
C VAL A 414 0.36 -11.83 -35.62
N PHE A 415 1.39 -11.28 -36.26
CA PHE A 415 2.06 -10.04 -35.85
C PHE A 415 1.75 -8.94 -36.85
N GLU A 416 1.35 -7.77 -36.36
CA GLU A 416 1.01 -6.59 -37.14
C GLU A 416 1.40 -5.36 -36.30
N GLU A 417 2.03 -4.37 -36.92
CA GLU A 417 2.45 -3.15 -36.21
C GLU A 417 1.25 -2.45 -35.56
N GLY A 418 1.36 -2.08 -34.29
CA GLY A 418 0.28 -1.46 -33.53
C GLY A 418 -0.81 -2.44 -33.07
N MET A 419 -0.55 -3.75 -33.16
CA MET A 419 -1.40 -4.81 -32.60
C MET A 419 -0.55 -5.75 -31.73
N TYR A 420 -1.02 -6.04 -30.52
CA TYR A 420 -0.47 -7.16 -29.75
C TYR A 420 -0.65 -8.49 -30.52
N PRO A 421 0.16 -9.54 -30.24
CA PRO A 421 0.10 -10.79 -30.99
C PRO A 421 -1.29 -11.41 -30.92
N ARG A 422 -1.87 -11.74 -32.07
CA ARG A 422 -3.20 -12.39 -32.15
C ARG A 422 -3.07 -13.85 -32.55
N LEU A 423 -4.02 -14.66 -32.12
CA LEU A 423 -4.02 -16.10 -32.43
C LEU A 423 -4.50 -16.35 -33.86
N SER A 424 -3.73 -17.14 -34.61
CA SER A 424 -4.05 -17.58 -35.96
C SER A 424 -5.32 -18.46 -35.97
N GLY A 425 -6.24 -18.16 -36.87
CA GLY A 425 -7.60 -18.68 -36.93
C GLY A 425 -8.66 -17.83 -36.22
N LEU A 426 -8.27 -16.90 -35.33
CA LEU A 426 -9.17 -16.00 -34.57
C LEU A 426 -8.86 -14.51 -34.77
N GLU A 427 -7.77 -14.19 -35.46
CA GLU A 427 -7.12 -12.87 -35.54
C GLU A 427 -8.01 -11.76 -36.11
N ASP A 428 -8.95 -12.12 -36.98
CA ASP A 428 -9.85 -11.20 -37.67
C ASP A 428 -11.21 -11.06 -36.97
N SER A 429 -11.44 -11.78 -35.87
CA SER A 429 -12.66 -11.60 -35.08
C SER A 429 -12.67 -10.23 -34.41
N ASP A 430 -13.85 -9.62 -34.30
CA ASP A 430 -13.99 -8.32 -33.64
C ASP A 430 -13.47 -8.34 -32.19
N ALA A 431 -13.66 -9.46 -31.48
CA ALA A 431 -13.14 -9.66 -30.12
C ALA A 431 -11.61 -9.67 -30.09
N ALA A 432 -10.95 -10.37 -31.02
CA ALA A 432 -9.48 -10.41 -31.11
C ALA A 432 -8.88 -9.06 -31.53
N ILE A 433 -9.59 -8.27 -32.34
CA ILE A 433 -9.17 -6.92 -32.71
C ILE A 433 -9.30 -5.97 -31.51
N ALA A 434 -10.45 -5.96 -30.83
CA ALA A 434 -10.66 -5.13 -29.64
C ALA A 434 -9.69 -5.48 -28.50
N SER A 435 -9.37 -6.77 -28.32
CA SER A 435 -8.43 -7.23 -27.29
C SER A 435 -6.98 -6.93 -27.60
N ALA A 436 -6.60 -6.67 -28.86
CA ALA A 436 -5.19 -6.56 -29.25
C ALA A 436 -4.78 -5.19 -29.83
N ALA A 437 -5.71 -4.26 -30.06
CA ALA A 437 -5.37 -2.93 -30.55
C ALA A 437 -4.51 -2.15 -29.54
N ALA A 438 -3.33 -1.67 -29.91
CA ALA A 438 -2.37 -1.08 -28.96
C ALA A 438 -2.57 0.43 -28.71
N ILE A 439 -2.13 0.89 -27.53
CA ILE A 439 -1.95 2.30 -27.14
C ILE A 439 -0.44 2.56 -27.10
N MET A 440 0.08 3.36 -28.03
CA MET A 440 1.53 3.50 -28.24
C MET A 440 2.11 4.67 -27.45
N LEU A 441 2.34 4.46 -26.15
CA LEU A 441 2.95 5.47 -25.26
C LEU A 441 4.44 5.72 -25.59
N ALA A 442 4.93 6.92 -25.29
CA ALA A 442 6.27 7.34 -25.69
C ALA A 442 7.34 7.00 -24.64
N GLY A 443 8.44 6.37 -25.07
CA GLY A 443 9.59 6.09 -24.20
C GLY A 443 9.21 5.21 -23.01
N GLU A 444 9.45 5.69 -21.79
CA GLU A 444 9.13 4.98 -20.54
C GLU A 444 7.84 5.50 -19.87
N GLU A 445 7.00 6.28 -20.58
CA GLU A 445 5.69 6.70 -20.06
C GLU A 445 4.80 5.47 -19.80
N THR A 446 3.97 5.55 -18.77
CA THR A 446 3.03 4.49 -18.41
C THR A 446 1.62 5.07 -18.35
N ILE A 447 0.59 4.22 -18.33
CA ILE A 447 -0.79 4.68 -18.18
C ILE A 447 -1.04 5.47 -16.88
N LYS A 448 -0.13 5.40 -15.89
CA LYS A 448 -0.20 6.21 -14.66
C LYS A 448 0.39 7.61 -14.81
N SER A 449 1.18 7.88 -15.86
CA SER A 449 1.81 9.17 -16.10
C SER A 449 2.13 9.34 -17.59
N VAL A 450 1.25 10.05 -18.31
CA VAL A 450 1.38 10.34 -19.75
C VAL A 450 1.46 11.84 -19.98
N SER A 451 2.56 12.32 -20.55
CA SER A 451 2.82 13.75 -20.79
C SER A 451 2.94 14.12 -22.27
N LYS A 452 2.88 13.13 -23.17
CA LYS A 452 3.00 13.31 -24.61
C LYS A 452 1.81 12.74 -25.36
N ASP A 453 1.51 13.35 -26.50
CA ASP A 453 0.62 12.78 -27.50
C ASP A 453 1.09 11.38 -27.90
N PHE A 454 0.15 10.45 -28.02
CA PHE A 454 0.42 9.06 -28.33
C PHE A 454 -0.47 8.54 -29.46
N ALA A 455 0.02 7.52 -30.16
CA ALA A 455 -0.71 6.89 -31.25
C ALA A 455 -1.62 5.78 -30.72
N LEU A 456 -2.72 5.55 -31.44
CA LEU A 456 -3.68 4.49 -31.21
C LEU A 456 -3.69 3.59 -32.44
N SER A 457 -3.93 2.30 -32.25
CA SER A 457 -4.04 1.36 -33.38
C SER A 457 -5.17 1.73 -34.34
N ASP A 458 -4.93 1.62 -35.65
CA ASP A 458 -5.92 1.94 -36.68
C ASP A 458 -6.93 0.81 -36.96
N ARG A 459 -6.79 -0.32 -36.26
CA ARG A 459 -7.62 -1.52 -36.45
C ARG A 459 -8.96 -1.47 -35.71
N ALA A 460 -9.06 -0.60 -34.71
CA ALA A 460 -10.22 -0.42 -33.84
C ALA A 460 -10.67 1.06 -33.79
N GLU A 461 -11.88 1.26 -33.26
CA GLU A 461 -12.41 2.60 -32.99
C GLU A 461 -12.08 2.98 -31.55
N TRP A 462 -11.67 4.23 -31.32
CA TRP A 462 -11.23 4.69 -30.01
C TRP A 462 -12.09 5.83 -29.48
N PHE A 463 -12.45 5.78 -28.21
CA PHE A 463 -13.27 6.79 -27.55
C PHE A 463 -12.69 7.13 -26.18
N VAL A 464 -13.11 8.26 -25.63
CA VAL A 464 -12.98 8.56 -24.20
C VAL A 464 -14.35 8.42 -23.57
N GLU A 465 -14.46 7.68 -22.48
CA GLU A 465 -15.69 7.56 -21.70
C GLU A 465 -15.80 8.68 -20.67
N ASN A 466 -16.94 9.38 -20.67
CA ASN A 466 -17.32 10.36 -19.66
C ASN A 466 -18.71 10.00 -19.13
N ASP A 467 -18.81 9.69 -17.83
CA ASP A 467 -20.07 9.36 -17.16
C ASP A 467 -20.90 8.27 -17.90
N GLY A 468 -20.22 7.27 -18.45
CA GLY A 468 -20.83 6.17 -19.22
C GLY A 468 -21.14 6.49 -20.69
N GLU A 469 -20.88 7.71 -21.16
CA GLU A 469 -21.03 8.10 -22.57
C GLU A 469 -19.69 8.10 -23.31
N LEU A 470 -19.68 7.55 -24.53
CA LEU A 470 -18.48 7.52 -25.38
C LEU A 470 -18.38 8.81 -26.21
N SER A 471 -17.24 9.48 -26.12
CA SER A 471 -16.93 10.71 -26.85
C SER A 471 -15.51 10.69 -27.44
N LYS A 472 -15.09 11.79 -28.04
CA LYS A 472 -13.69 12.00 -28.46
C LYS A 472 -12.94 12.97 -27.54
N GLU A 473 -13.62 13.57 -26.57
CA GLU A 473 -13.09 14.62 -25.69
C GLU A 473 -13.07 14.10 -24.26
N GLY A 474 -11.90 14.02 -23.66
CA GLY A 474 -11.69 13.71 -22.25
C GLY A 474 -11.38 14.96 -21.43
N LYS A 475 -11.05 14.73 -20.17
CA LYS A 475 -10.62 15.75 -19.21
C LYS A 475 -9.18 16.20 -19.46
N GLY A 476 -8.28 15.29 -19.83
CA GLY A 476 -6.85 15.56 -20.06
C GLY A 476 -6.41 15.39 -21.52
N LEU A 477 -7.19 14.66 -22.31
CA LEU A 477 -6.86 14.40 -23.71
C LEU A 477 -8.09 14.42 -24.62
N ARG A 478 -7.87 14.61 -25.91
CA ARG A 478 -8.86 14.30 -26.95
C ARG A 478 -8.29 13.35 -27.99
N ILE A 479 -9.15 12.61 -28.67
CA ILE A 479 -8.79 11.68 -29.73
C ILE A 479 -9.05 12.33 -31.09
N ASP A 480 -7.98 12.49 -31.88
CA ASP A 480 -8.03 12.96 -33.26
C ASP A 480 -7.56 11.85 -34.21
N GLY A 481 -8.51 11.18 -34.86
CA GLY A 481 -8.25 10.00 -35.68
C GLY A 481 -7.66 8.85 -34.84
N PHE A 482 -6.39 8.54 -35.08
CA PHE A 482 -5.62 7.48 -34.42
C PHE A 482 -4.47 8.05 -33.58
N SER A 483 -4.64 9.26 -33.07
CA SER A 483 -3.69 9.92 -32.18
C SER A 483 -4.44 10.67 -31.10
N THR A 484 -3.78 10.90 -29.98
CA THR A 484 -4.28 11.76 -28.90
C THR A 484 -3.66 13.14 -28.97
N ILE A 485 -4.37 14.12 -28.41
CA ILE A 485 -3.87 15.47 -28.19
C ILE A 485 -4.11 15.78 -26.72
N LEU A 486 -3.03 15.87 -25.94
CA LEU A 486 -3.10 16.24 -24.53
C LEU A 486 -3.34 17.74 -24.38
N ASN A 487 -4.12 18.14 -23.38
CA ASN A 487 -4.36 19.55 -23.07
C ASN A 487 -3.34 20.15 -22.09
N GLY A 488 -2.46 19.31 -21.52
CA GLY A 488 -1.47 19.72 -20.54
C GLY A 488 -2.04 19.93 -19.14
N GLU A 489 -3.16 19.31 -18.79
CA GLU A 489 -3.72 19.30 -17.43
C GLU A 489 -3.51 17.93 -16.78
N PHE A 490 -3.47 17.89 -15.44
CA PHE A 490 -3.56 16.62 -14.72
C PHE A 490 -5.00 16.13 -14.77
N ALA A 491 -5.23 14.96 -15.36
CA ALA A 491 -6.54 14.36 -15.42
C ALA A 491 -6.48 12.84 -15.61
N SER A 492 -7.55 12.16 -15.17
CA SER A 492 -7.77 10.73 -15.42
C SER A 492 -8.91 10.56 -16.42
N ASP A 493 -8.62 9.89 -17.53
CA ASP A 493 -9.53 9.57 -18.63
C ASP A 493 -9.63 8.06 -18.83
N ILE A 494 -10.81 7.55 -19.18
CA ILE A 494 -10.99 6.14 -19.57
C ILE A 494 -11.00 6.08 -21.09
N ILE A 495 -9.94 5.52 -21.69
CA ILE A 495 -9.88 5.25 -23.12
C ILE A 495 -10.56 3.91 -23.40
N VAL A 496 -11.49 3.93 -24.35
CA VAL A 496 -12.27 2.76 -24.79
C VAL A 496 -11.88 2.39 -26.21
N CYS A 497 -11.21 1.25 -26.36
CA CYS A 497 -11.02 0.57 -27.64
C CYS A 497 -12.30 -0.21 -27.96
N LYS A 498 -12.85 -0.06 -29.17
CA LYS A 498 -14.08 -0.76 -29.60
C LYS A 498 -13.94 -1.36 -30.98
N LYS A 499 -14.45 -2.59 -31.13
CA LYS A 499 -14.66 -3.24 -32.42
C LYS A 499 -15.96 -4.05 -32.37
N GLY A 500 -16.92 -3.71 -33.23
CA GLY A 500 -18.26 -4.28 -33.18
C GLY A 500 -18.91 -4.04 -31.82
N GLN A 501 -19.31 -5.12 -31.13
CA GLN A 501 -19.89 -5.07 -29.78
C GLN A 501 -18.85 -5.17 -28.66
N TYR A 502 -17.59 -5.46 -28.97
CA TYR A 502 -16.55 -5.70 -27.97
C TYR A 502 -15.78 -4.44 -27.66
N SER A 503 -15.41 -4.27 -26.39
CA SER A 503 -14.63 -3.13 -25.94
C SER A 503 -13.60 -3.49 -24.88
N ARG A 504 -12.46 -2.80 -24.91
CA ARG A 504 -11.46 -2.80 -23.85
C ARG A 504 -11.32 -1.40 -23.26
N HIS A 505 -11.29 -1.32 -21.94
CA HIS A 505 -11.29 -0.07 -21.18
C HIS A 505 -9.96 0.10 -20.46
N THR A 506 -9.27 1.21 -20.69
CA THR A 506 -7.97 1.53 -20.10
C THR A 506 -8.02 2.91 -19.47
N THR A 507 -7.78 3.00 -18.17
CA THR A 507 -7.62 4.28 -17.48
C THR A 507 -6.24 4.86 -17.77
N ILE A 508 -6.19 6.12 -18.20
CA ILE A 508 -4.95 6.87 -18.45
C ILE A 508 -4.95 8.13 -17.59
N ASN A 509 -3.87 8.31 -16.85
CA ASN A 509 -3.56 9.53 -16.13
C ASN A 509 -2.62 10.38 -16.97
N THR A 510 -3.12 11.53 -17.38
CA THR A 510 -2.33 12.58 -18.03
C THR A 510 -1.60 13.38 -16.96
N ALA A 511 -0.31 13.60 -17.19
CA ALA A 511 0.56 14.37 -16.32
C ALA A 511 0.82 15.74 -16.96
N ASN A 512 0.48 16.81 -16.25
CA ASN A 512 1.02 18.12 -16.56
C ASN A 512 2.45 18.19 -16.03
N ILE A 513 3.37 18.73 -16.80
CA ILE A 513 4.69 19.12 -16.30
C ILE A 513 4.69 20.65 -16.25
N PRO A 514 4.13 21.27 -15.19
CA PRO A 514 4.00 22.72 -15.09
C PRO A 514 5.32 23.41 -14.75
N PHE A 515 6.40 22.65 -14.56
CA PHE A 515 7.66 23.15 -14.05
C PHE A 515 8.64 23.48 -15.17
N GLU A 516 9.40 24.57 -15.00
CA GLU A 516 10.54 24.86 -15.87
C GLU A 516 11.68 23.86 -15.58
N GLY A 517 12.20 23.21 -16.61
CA GLY A 517 13.21 22.15 -16.50
C GLY A 517 12.73 20.87 -17.20
N ASP A 518 13.57 19.85 -17.27
CA ASP A 518 13.22 18.52 -17.81
C ASP A 518 13.20 17.44 -16.71
N GLY A 519 13.41 17.86 -15.45
CA GLY A 519 13.43 16.98 -14.29
C GLY A 519 14.68 16.10 -14.22
N THR A 520 15.72 16.40 -14.99
CA THR A 520 17.02 15.70 -14.91
C THR A 520 17.94 16.40 -13.91
N GLU A 521 19.01 15.72 -13.49
CA GLU A 521 20.02 16.31 -12.60
C GLU A 521 20.64 17.61 -13.16
N LEU A 522 20.86 17.65 -14.49
CA LEU A 522 21.45 18.82 -15.16
C LEU A 522 20.43 19.95 -15.40
N SER A 523 19.14 19.63 -15.44
CA SER A 523 18.06 20.57 -15.71
C SER A 523 16.82 20.24 -14.83
N PRO A 524 16.96 20.40 -13.50
CA PRO A 524 15.89 20.04 -12.56
C PRO A 524 14.66 20.91 -12.76
N TYR A 525 13.51 20.39 -12.38
CA TYR A 525 12.28 21.16 -12.27
C TYR A 525 12.45 22.27 -11.22
N LEU A 526 12.29 23.52 -11.64
CA LEU A 526 12.47 24.68 -10.80
C LEU A 526 11.20 24.97 -10.00
N VAL A 527 11.34 24.99 -8.68
CA VAL A 527 10.27 25.34 -7.73
C VAL A 527 10.49 26.78 -7.29
N LYS A 528 9.49 27.64 -7.51
CA LYS A 528 9.62 29.09 -7.36
C LYS A 528 8.57 29.69 -6.43
N THR A 529 7.45 29.00 -6.24
CA THR A 529 6.26 29.53 -5.56
C THR A 529 5.55 28.45 -4.75
N ALA A 530 4.68 28.87 -3.84
CA ALA A 530 3.81 27.95 -3.09
C ALA A 530 2.87 27.18 -4.03
N THR A 531 2.43 27.81 -5.12
CA THR A 531 1.61 27.14 -6.15
C THR A 531 2.34 25.94 -6.76
N ASP A 532 3.66 26.02 -6.98
CA ASP A 532 4.42 24.88 -7.53
C ASP A 532 4.39 23.68 -6.58
N LEU A 533 4.51 23.92 -5.26
CA LEU A 533 4.40 22.88 -4.23
C LEU A 533 2.98 22.33 -4.12
N ILE A 534 1.96 23.19 -4.19
CA ILE A 534 0.54 22.78 -4.20
C ILE A 534 0.25 21.90 -5.41
N THR A 535 0.73 22.27 -6.60
CA THR A 535 0.56 21.45 -7.80
C THR A 535 1.30 20.12 -7.70
N MET A 536 2.47 20.09 -7.05
CA MET A 536 3.14 18.83 -6.74
C MET A 536 2.30 17.96 -5.80
N ALA A 537 1.72 18.53 -4.74
CA ALA A 537 0.85 17.82 -3.81
C ALA A 537 -0.43 17.30 -4.48
N GLU A 538 -1.06 18.07 -5.38
CA GLU A 538 -2.20 17.59 -6.17
C GLU A 538 -1.81 16.41 -7.06
N ALA A 539 -0.68 16.50 -7.77
CA ALA A 539 -0.15 15.44 -8.61
C ALA A 539 0.08 14.14 -7.82
N THR A 540 0.71 14.24 -6.65
CA THR A 540 1.00 13.07 -5.82
C THR A 540 -0.27 12.54 -5.14
N ASN A 541 -1.06 13.40 -4.50
CA ASN A 541 -2.14 12.96 -3.60
C ASN A 541 -3.37 12.51 -4.38
N LEU A 542 -3.70 13.17 -5.49
CA LEU A 542 -4.90 12.84 -6.29
C LEU A 542 -4.57 11.84 -7.38
N TYR A 543 -3.46 12.02 -8.09
CA TYR A 543 -3.16 11.27 -9.32
C TYR A 543 -2.10 10.18 -9.16
N GLY A 544 -1.42 10.09 -8.01
CA GLY A 544 -0.44 9.05 -7.73
C GLY A 544 0.88 9.21 -8.48
N GLU A 545 1.22 10.42 -8.93
CA GLU A 545 2.53 10.70 -9.51
C GLU A 545 3.60 10.61 -8.41
N THR A 546 4.57 9.70 -8.56
CA THR A 546 5.63 9.49 -7.55
C THR A 546 6.88 10.30 -7.84
N TYR A 547 7.04 10.80 -9.07
CA TYR A 547 8.22 11.50 -9.56
C TYR A 547 9.53 10.70 -9.47
N ALA A 548 9.45 9.37 -9.55
CA ALA A 548 10.62 8.50 -9.52
C ALA A 548 11.71 8.95 -10.52
N GLY A 549 12.93 9.17 -10.01
CA GLY A 549 14.08 9.60 -10.80
C GLY A 549 14.05 11.06 -11.30
N LYS A 550 13.08 11.87 -10.87
CA LYS A 550 12.99 13.29 -11.22
C LYS A 550 13.67 14.17 -10.18
N TYR A 551 14.27 15.26 -10.65
CA TYR A 551 14.99 16.24 -9.83
C TYR A 551 14.20 17.55 -9.75
N PHE A 552 14.03 18.07 -8.55
CA PHE A 552 13.43 19.36 -8.22
C PHE A 552 14.42 20.22 -7.48
N ARG A 553 14.38 21.53 -7.73
CA ARG A 553 15.22 22.50 -7.04
C ARG A 553 14.47 23.80 -6.75
N MET A 554 14.47 24.21 -5.49
CA MET A 554 14.01 25.55 -5.12
C MET A 554 14.98 26.61 -5.62
N THR A 555 14.44 27.76 -6.03
CA THR A 555 15.25 28.89 -6.53
C THR A 555 15.15 30.15 -5.68
N THR A 556 14.30 30.10 -4.65
CA THR A 556 14.00 31.19 -3.73
C THR A 556 13.35 30.59 -2.49
N ASP A 557 13.34 31.36 -1.40
CA ASP A 557 12.45 31.10 -0.27
C ASP A 557 10.99 31.16 -0.75
N ILE A 558 10.15 30.26 -0.24
CA ILE A 558 8.75 30.12 -0.64
C ILE A 558 7.85 30.47 0.54
N ASP A 559 6.96 31.44 0.32
CA ASP A 559 5.95 31.88 1.28
C ASP A 559 4.57 31.42 0.82
N PHE A 560 3.85 30.67 1.67
CA PHE A 560 2.51 30.17 1.37
C PHE A 560 1.42 31.24 1.45
N GLN A 561 1.66 32.38 2.12
CA GLN A 561 0.67 33.47 2.26
C GLN A 561 -0.72 32.98 2.72
N SER A 562 -0.75 31.96 3.58
CA SER A 562 -1.98 31.27 4.04
C SER A 562 -2.74 30.45 2.98
N ALA A 563 -2.09 30.07 1.88
CA ALA A 563 -2.65 29.07 0.96
C ALA A 563 -2.81 27.72 1.66
N THR A 564 -3.90 27.02 1.35
CA THR A 564 -4.18 25.67 1.87
C THR A 564 -3.23 24.64 1.26
N PHE A 565 -2.66 23.78 2.10
CA PHE A 565 -1.69 22.78 1.68
C PHE A 565 -1.67 21.59 2.64
N ASP A 566 -1.84 20.38 2.11
CA ASP A 566 -1.93 19.15 2.92
C ASP A 566 -0.61 18.37 3.00
N GLY A 567 0.45 18.83 2.34
CA GLY A 567 1.70 18.09 2.17
C GLY A 567 1.76 17.33 0.84
N ILE A 568 2.97 17.15 0.30
CA ILE A 568 3.26 16.33 -0.88
C ILE A 568 3.27 14.85 -0.45
N SER A 569 2.67 13.95 -1.21
CA SER A 569 2.60 12.51 -0.87
C SER A 569 2.03 12.25 0.53
N SER A 570 0.95 12.96 0.86
CA SER A 570 0.30 12.96 2.18
C SER A 570 -1.14 12.44 2.09
N ASP A 571 -1.34 11.40 1.28
CA ASP A 571 -2.63 10.74 1.12
C ASP A 571 -3.05 10.01 2.41
N GLU A 572 -4.37 9.83 2.58
CA GLU A 572 -4.96 9.30 3.82
C GLU A 572 -4.54 7.87 4.16
N PHE A 573 -4.09 7.08 3.16
CA PHE A 573 -3.78 5.66 3.30
C PHE A 573 -2.28 5.35 3.32
N GLY A 574 -1.40 6.32 3.08
CA GLY A 574 0.02 6.03 3.01
C GLY A 574 0.43 5.27 1.74
N SER A 575 -0.24 5.50 0.61
CA SER A 575 -0.12 4.67 -0.60
C SER A 575 0.69 5.32 -1.74
N LYS A 576 1.06 6.60 -1.61
CA LYS A 576 1.63 7.39 -2.72
C LYS A 576 2.96 8.06 -2.35
N PRO A 577 4.01 7.29 -1.98
CA PRO A 577 5.26 7.88 -1.48
C PRO A 577 6.03 8.63 -2.56
N PHE A 578 6.64 9.76 -2.20
CA PHE A 578 7.46 10.56 -3.12
C PHE A 578 8.79 9.83 -3.39
N ALA A 579 9.12 9.61 -4.66
CA ALA A 579 10.32 8.90 -5.11
C ALA A 579 11.29 9.80 -5.91
N GLY A 580 11.02 11.11 -5.94
CA GLY A 580 11.89 12.10 -6.58
C GLY A 580 13.02 12.59 -5.67
N ILE A 581 13.80 13.53 -6.20
CA ILE A 581 14.90 14.22 -5.50
C ILE A 581 14.52 15.69 -5.39
N PHE A 582 14.25 16.16 -4.18
CA PHE A 582 13.91 17.55 -3.88
C PHE A 582 15.07 18.25 -3.18
N ASP A 583 15.65 19.25 -3.84
CA ASP A 583 16.71 20.10 -3.30
C ASP A 583 16.17 21.49 -2.94
N GLY A 584 16.17 21.82 -1.66
CA GLY A 584 15.85 23.16 -1.18
C GLY A 584 16.89 24.21 -1.55
N ASP A 585 18.09 23.81 -1.99
CA ASP A 585 19.22 24.70 -2.36
C ASP A 585 19.56 25.76 -1.28
N GLY A 586 19.28 25.45 -0.01
CA GLY A 586 19.49 26.33 1.14
C GLY A 586 18.36 27.33 1.39
N HIS A 587 17.23 27.22 0.69
CA HIS A 587 16.07 28.09 0.85
C HIS A 587 15.13 27.66 1.99
N SER A 588 14.25 28.59 2.37
CA SER A 588 13.28 28.41 3.45
C SER A 588 11.83 28.34 2.97
N ILE A 589 11.00 27.57 3.66
CA ILE A 589 9.53 27.58 3.54
C ILE A 589 8.95 28.42 4.69
N HIS A 590 8.06 29.36 4.35
CA HIS A 590 7.43 30.31 5.26
C HIS A 590 5.89 30.22 5.24
N ASN A 591 5.28 30.53 6.39
CA ASN A 591 3.82 30.62 6.59
C ASN A 591 3.03 29.39 6.09
N MET A 592 3.65 28.22 6.05
CA MET A 592 2.99 26.95 5.72
C MET A 592 2.22 26.44 6.94
N GLU A 593 0.98 26.03 6.74
CA GLU A 593 0.15 25.44 7.79
C GLU A 593 -0.31 24.06 7.33
N ILE A 594 -0.01 23.02 8.13
CA ILE A 594 -0.48 21.65 7.92
C ILE A 594 -1.23 21.21 9.17
N ASN A 595 -2.52 20.96 9.01
CA ASN A 595 -3.38 20.42 10.06
C ASN A 595 -3.93 19.05 9.65
N LYS A 596 -3.57 18.03 10.42
CA LYS A 596 -3.97 16.63 10.23
C LYS A 596 -4.95 16.14 11.30
N VAL A 597 -5.45 17.04 12.14
CA VAL A 597 -6.37 16.73 13.25
C VAL A 597 -7.72 17.39 13.01
N ALA A 598 -8.76 16.58 13.08
CA ALA A 598 -10.14 17.03 13.15
C ALA A 598 -10.71 16.79 14.54
N PHE A 599 -11.63 17.65 14.96
CA PHE A 599 -12.34 17.53 16.23
C PHE A 599 -13.84 17.37 16.00
N ASP A 600 -14.48 16.49 16.76
CA ASP A 600 -15.92 16.33 16.79
C ASP A 600 -16.62 17.50 17.51
N SER A 601 -17.95 17.48 17.58
CA SER A 601 -18.74 18.53 18.23
C SER A 601 -18.50 18.65 19.73
N ASP A 602 -17.98 17.61 20.37
CA ASP A 602 -17.68 17.55 21.80
C ASP A 602 -16.22 17.97 22.09
N GLY A 603 -15.43 18.25 21.05
CA GLY A 603 -14.03 18.66 21.15
C GLY A 603 -13.06 17.49 21.32
N ASN A 604 -13.50 16.25 21.08
CA ASN A 604 -12.59 15.09 21.02
C ASN A 604 -12.04 14.94 19.61
N ILE A 605 -10.93 14.21 19.47
CA ILE A 605 -10.37 13.90 18.16
C ILE A 605 -11.36 13.04 17.38
N ASP A 606 -11.72 13.48 16.18
CA ASP A 606 -12.46 12.66 15.22
C ASP A 606 -11.46 11.80 14.45
N ILE A 607 -11.35 10.52 14.86
CA ILE A 607 -10.42 9.55 14.28
C ILE A 607 -10.70 9.25 12.80
N TRP A 608 -11.91 9.49 12.32
CA TRP A 608 -12.29 9.23 10.92
C TRP A 608 -11.99 10.42 10.01
N SER A 609 -11.78 11.59 10.60
CA SER A 609 -11.46 12.84 9.90
C SER A 609 -10.03 13.34 10.19
N SER A 610 -9.27 12.58 10.99
CA SER A 610 -7.86 12.85 11.31
C SER A 610 -6.98 11.81 10.61
N PHE A 611 -5.95 12.26 9.91
CA PHE A 611 -5.14 11.39 9.05
C PHE A 611 -3.66 11.49 9.39
N GLY A 612 -2.87 10.52 8.93
CA GLY A 612 -1.43 10.50 9.19
C GLY A 612 -0.59 11.33 8.24
N TYR A 613 0.72 11.07 8.26
CA TYR A 613 1.67 11.50 7.23
C TYR A 613 1.76 13.03 7.08
N GLY A 614 1.78 13.77 8.19
CA GLY A 614 1.96 15.21 8.21
C GLY A 614 3.42 15.62 8.00
N GLY A 615 3.62 16.66 7.18
CA GLY A 615 4.92 17.24 6.85
C GLY A 615 4.90 17.92 5.48
N LEU A 616 5.95 18.66 5.12
CA LEU A 616 6.08 19.16 3.74
C LEU A 616 5.94 18.01 2.73
N PHE A 617 6.57 16.88 3.06
CA PHE A 617 6.30 15.58 2.44
C PHE A 617 5.64 14.67 3.48
N GLY A 618 4.54 14.00 3.13
CA GLY A 618 3.96 13.00 4.00
C GLY A 618 4.77 11.72 4.03
N GLN A 619 5.26 11.29 2.88
CA GLN A 619 5.98 10.03 2.72
C GLN A 619 7.13 10.14 1.72
N LEU A 620 8.25 9.52 2.05
CA LEU A 620 9.43 9.42 1.19
C LEU A 620 9.74 7.95 0.91
N ALA A 621 9.73 7.57 -0.36
CA ALA A 621 10.04 6.20 -0.80
C ALA A 621 11.54 5.91 -0.68
N ASN A 622 11.89 4.61 -0.71
CA ASN A 622 13.27 4.20 -0.97
C ASN A 622 13.79 4.80 -2.28
N GLY A 623 14.95 5.46 -2.23
CA GLY A 623 15.53 6.23 -3.34
C GLY A 623 15.03 7.68 -3.45
N GLY A 624 13.96 8.05 -2.73
CA GLY A 624 13.52 9.43 -2.59
C GLY A 624 14.50 10.26 -1.74
N VAL A 625 14.65 11.55 -2.06
CA VAL A 625 15.56 12.46 -1.36
C VAL A 625 14.89 13.80 -1.10
N VAL A 626 15.00 14.31 0.13
CA VAL A 626 14.69 15.70 0.48
C VAL A 626 15.91 16.30 1.17
N ARG A 627 16.45 17.41 0.63
CA ARG A 627 17.68 17.99 1.18
C ARG A 627 17.77 19.51 1.16
N ASN A 628 18.69 20.05 1.95
CA ASN A 628 19.11 21.46 1.96
C ASN A 628 17.93 22.44 2.12
N LEU A 629 17.01 22.15 3.03
CA LEU A 629 15.75 22.89 3.18
C LEU A 629 15.56 23.35 4.62
N THR A 630 15.05 24.57 4.80
CA THR A 630 14.66 25.09 6.11
C THR A 630 13.15 25.26 6.20
N ILE A 631 12.52 24.68 7.22
CA ILE A 631 11.15 25.01 7.61
C ILE A 631 11.23 26.17 8.61
N ALA A 632 10.75 27.34 8.18
CA ALA A 632 10.86 28.57 8.96
C ALA A 632 9.92 28.55 10.17
N ASP A 633 10.20 29.46 11.09
CA ASP A 633 9.66 29.49 12.42
C ASP A 633 8.23 30.07 12.51
N ASP A 634 7.73 30.56 11.38
CA ASP A 634 6.38 31.08 11.15
C ASP A 634 5.42 30.02 10.53
N CYS A 635 5.93 28.81 10.26
CA CYS A 635 5.10 27.67 9.88
C CYS A 635 4.37 27.08 11.10
N LYS A 636 3.28 26.37 10.86
CA LYS A 636 2.43 25.78 11.91
C LYS A 636 2.08 24.33 11.59
N PHE A 637 2.26 23.47 12.59
CA PHE A 637 1.99 22.04 12.46
C PHE A 637 1.07 21.55 13.57
N THR A 638 -0.05 20.97 13.15
CA THR A 638 -0.96 20.25 14.03
C THR A 638 -1.10 18.83 13.50
N PHE A 639 -0.47 17.86 14.18
CA PHE A 639 -0.30 16.51 13.68
C PHE A 639 -1.13 15.48 14.43
N HIS A 640 -1.68 14.50 13.70
CA HIS A 640 -2.37 13.36 14.29
C HIS A 640 -1.46 12.14 14.36
N TYR A 641 -1.11 11.52 13.22
CA TYR A 641 -0.42 10.21 13.17
C TYR A 641 0.82 10.28 12.28
N LEU A 642 1.93 9.60 12.64
CA LEU A 642 3.16 9.45 11.83
C LEU A 642 3.61 10.74 11.11
N SER A 643 4.08 11.75 11.85
CA SER A 643 4.30 13.09 11.27
C SER A 643 5.61 13.75 11.69
N GLY A 644 6.16 14.58 10.81
CA GLY A 644 7.32 15.43 11.09
C GLY A 644 7.38 16.61 10.12
N ALA A 645 8.02 17.72 10.51
CA ALA A 645 7.93 18.97 9.75
C ALA A 645 8.43 18.86 8.30
N VAL A 646 9.45 18.03 8.06
CA VAL A 646 10.05 17.83 6.73
C VAL A 646 9.40 16.64 6.03
N VAL A 647 9.40 15.47 6.68
CA VAL A 647 8.82 14.23 6.14
C VAL A 647 7.98 13.55 7.22
N GLY A 648 6.78 13.04 6.94
CA GLY A 648 6.02 12.26 7.93
C GLY A 648 6.61 10.87 8.16
N TYR A 649 6.78 10.11 7.08
CA TYR A 649 7.19 8.71 7.07
C TYR A 649 8.33 8.49 6.05
N ASN A 650 9.53 8.19 6.55
CA ASN A 650 10.75 8.19 5.75
C ASN A 650 11.32 6.80 5.51
N ASP A 651 11.36 6.35 4.26
CA ASP A 651 12.15 5.21 3.78
C ASP A 651 13.29 5.63 2.84
N GLY A 652 13.50 6.95 2.66
CA GLY A 652 14.52 7.54 1.80
C GLY A 652 15.57 8.36 2.57
N LEU A 653 16.12 9.39 1.93
CA LEU A 653 17.15 10.26 2.51
C LEU A 653 16.60 11.66 2.84
N ILE A 654 16.70 12.05 4.11
CA ILE A 654 16.53 13.44 4.56
C ILE A 654 17.90 13.99 4.93
N GLU A 655 18.37 15.02 4.23
CA GLU A 655 19.74 15.51 4.40
C GLU A 655 19.83 17.03 4.52
N ASN A 656 20.55 17.52 5.53
CA ASN A 656 20.81 18.96 5.71
C ASN A 656 19.52 19.80 5.83
N CYS A 657 18.48 19.29 6.47
CA CYS A 657 17.23 20.00 6.69
C CYS A 657 17.12 20.57 8.12
N ALA A 658 16.40 21.68 8.27
CA ALA A 658 16.18 22.33 9.55
C ALA A 658 14.69 22.56 9.81
N ASN A 659 14.23 22.32 11.04
CA ASN A 659 12.91 22.75 11.52
C ASN A 659 13.05 23.81 12.62
N HIS A 660 12.47 24.98 12.39
CA HIS A 660 12.36 26.06 13.38
C HIS A 660 10.92 26.29 13.87
N ALA A 661 9.94 25.61 13.28
CA ALA A 661 8.53 25.72 13.64
C ALA A 661 8.15 24.83 14.82
N ASP A 662 7.23 25.33 15.64
CA ASP A 662 6.67 24.54 16.73
C ASP A 662 5.68 23.49 16.18
N ILE A 663 5.62 22.33 16.83
CA ILE A 663 4.77 21.19 16.46
C ILE A 663 3.83 20.86 17.61
N GLU A 664 2.55 20.79 17.33
CA GLU A 664 1.52 20.27 18.24
C GLU A 664 1.00 18.92 17.72
N ALA A 665 1.31 17.82 18.41
CA ALA A 665 0.95 16.47 17.97
C ALA A 665 -0.01 15.78 18.93
N TYR A 666 -0.94 14.97 18.40
CA TYR A 666 -2.03 14.39 19.17
C TYR A 666 -1.95 12.85 19.30
N SER A 667 -1.36 12.15 18.34
CA SER A 667 -1.25 10.69 18.37
C SER A 667 0.10 10.18 17.85
N TYR A 668 0.42 8.95 18.23
CA TYR A 668 1.53 8.12 17.74
C TYR A 668 2.89 8.84 17.54
N ASN A 669 3.69 8.41 16.57
CA ASN A 669 5.07 8.87 16.41
C ASN A 669 5.15 10.27 15.81
N THR A 670 5.88 11.16 16.48
CA THR A 670 6.14 12.53 16.01
C THR A 670 7.61 12.90 16.16
N GLY A 671 8.20 13.51 15.14
CA GLY A 671 9.51 14.13 15.27
C GLY A 671 9.63 15.50 14.66
N GLY A 672 10.65 16.26 15.09
CA GLY A 672 10.92 17.60 14.56
C GLY A 672 11.28 17.59 13.08
N ILE A 673 11.90 16.51 12.59
CA ILE A 673 12.26 16.32 11.17
C ILE A 673 11.37 15.26 10.53
N THR A 674 11.29 14.07 11.16
CA THR A 674 10.46 12.97 10.68
C THR A 674 9.62 12.29 11.76
N GLY A 675 8.43 11.79 11.44
CA GLY A 675 7.67 10.96 12.38
C GLY A 675 8.32 9.59 12.55
N ASN A 676 8.45 8.87 11.45
CA ASN A 676 9.11 7.56 11.38
C ASN A 676 10.31 7.60 10.42
N ASN A 677 11.39 6.95 10.82
CA ASN A 677 12.53 6.66 9.95
C ASN A 677 12.67 5.15 9.80
N LEU A 678 12.26 4.59 8.67
CA LEU A 678 12.21 3.15 8.41
C LEU A 678 13.60 2.54 8.17
N SER A 679 13.63 1.22 7.95
CA SER A 679 14.86 0.45 7.78
C SER A 679 15.81 0.95 6.67
N ASN A 680 15.29 1.48 5.54
CA ASN A 680 16.13 2.12 4.52
C ASN A 680 16.35 3.62 4.76
N GLY A 681 15.60 4.20 5.70
CA GLY A 681 15.57 5.62 6.00
C GLY A 681 16.88 6.14 6.61
N ILE A 682 17.36 7.26 6.07
CA ILE A 682 18.54 7.99 6.58
C ILE A 682 18.14 9.43 6.88
N VAL A 683 18.36 9.88 8.12
CA VAL A 683 18.29 11.30 8.50
C VAL A 683 19.70 11.79 8.83
N ARG A 684 20.23 12.69 8.00
CA ARG A 684 21.61 13.16 8.13
C ARG A 684 21.69 14.68 8.26
N GLY A 685 22.48 15.16 9.21
CA GLY A 685 22.87 16.56 9.22
C GLY A 685 21.72 17.53 9.51
N CYS A 686 20.65 17.05 10.15
CA CYS A 686 19.43 17.81 10.38
C CYS A 686 19.36 18.40 11.79
N ILE A 687 18.63 19.49 11.96
CA ILE A 687 18.45 20.17 13.25
C ILE A 687 17.00 20.56 13.51
N ASN A 688 16.54 20.33 14.74
CA ASN A 688 15.27 20.86 15.22
C ASN A 688 15.52 21.91 16.31
N THR A 689 14.98 23.10 16.12
CA THR A 689 14.94 24.16 17.14
C THR A 689 13.52 24.53 17.58
N GLY A 690 12.50 24.06 16.84
CA GLY A 690 11.10 24.23 17.22
C GLY A 690 10.71 23.37 18.41
N ASN A 691 9.77 23.85 19.22
CA ASN A 691 9.25 23.09 20.36
C ASN A 691 8.24 22.05 19.88
N ILE A 692 8.20 20.90 20.55
CA ILE A 692 7.28 19.82 20.25
C ILE A 692 6.42 19.56 21.48
N THR A 693 5.11 19.70 21.33
CA THR A 693 4.12 19.37 22.37
C THR A 693 3.26 18.21 21.89
N ALA A 694 3.29 17.08 22.59
CA ALA A 694 2.69 15.84 22.11
C ALA A 694 1.95 15.07 23.21
N SER A 695 0.94 14.26 22.86
CA SER A 695 0.11 13.53 23.85
C SER A 695 0.20 12.01 23.83
N GLN A 696 0.89 11.36 22.88
CA GLN A 696 0.91 9.89 22.80
C GLN A 696 2.22 9.30 22.23
N TRP A 697 2.43 8.01 22.55
CA TRP A 697 3.45 7.08 22.04
C TRP A 697 4.91 7.55 22.06
N ALA A 698 5.54 7.85 20.93
CA ALA A 698 6.97 8.11 20.82
C ALA A 698 7.27 9.46 20.15
N VAL A 699 8.01 10.32 20.84
CA VAL A 699 8.26 11.69 20.38
C VAL A 699 9.74 11.99 20.48
N GLY A 700 10.32 12.55 19.41
CA GLY A 700 11.73 12.94 19.42
C GLY A 700 12.03 14.26 18.72
N GLY A 701 13.13 14.89 19.10
CA GLY A 701 13.54 16.16 18.51
C GLY A 701 13.86 16.03 17.02
N ILE A 702 14.36 14.87 16.58
CA ILE A 702 14.63 14.58 15.18
C ILE A 702 13.60 13.60 14.62
N ALA A 703 13.43 12.44 15.25
CA ALA A 703 12.49 11.42 14.82
C ALA A 703 11.56 10.95 15.95
N GLY A 704 10.30 10.63 15.68
CA GLY A 704 9.45 9.95 16.65
C GLY A 704 9.93 8.54 16.96
N SER A 705 10.13 7.73 15.91
CA SER A 705 10.81 6.44 16.00
C SER A 705 11.78 6.21 14.84
N ALA A 706 12.77 5.35 15.06
CA ALA A 706 13.74 4.98 14.03
C ALA A 706 14.00 3.47 13.96
N GLU A 707 14.14 2.98 12.73
CA GLU A 707 14.65 1.68 12.32
C GLU A 707 15.95 1.79 11.50
N GLY A 708 16.10 2.88 10.75
CA GLY A 708 17.29 3.15 9.94
C GLY A 708 18.39 3.93 10.67
N ILE A 709 19.04 4.83 9.93
CA ILE A 709 20.21 5.61 10.41
C ILE A 709 19.80 7.06 10.70
N ILE A 710 20.19 7.57 11.87
CA ILE A 710 20.17 9.00 12.16
C ILE A 710 21.59 9.42 12.55
N GLU A 711 22.14 10.38 11.81
CA GLU A 711 23.52 10.80 12.01
C GLU A 711 23.75 12.30 11.88
N CYS A 712 24.72 12.83 12.63
CA CYS A 712 25.08 14.26 12.60
C CYS A 712 23.88 15.20 12.86
N CYS A 713 22.96 14.81 13.74
CA CYS A 713 21.73 15.56 14.01
C CYS A 713 21.71 16.21 15.40
N MET A 714 20.98 17.33 15.54
CA MET A 714 20.92 18.10 16.79
C MET A 714 19.49 18.55 17.12
N ASN A 715 19.12 18.48 18.40
CA ASN A 715 17.90 19.10 18.91
C ASN A 715 18.23 20.20 19.94
N THR A 716 17.65 21.37 19.76
CA THR A 716 17.67 22.47 20.76
C THR A 716 16.28 22.85 21.25
N GLY A 717 15.22 22.39 20.57
CA GLY A 717 13.84 22.67 20.93
C GLY A 717 13.41 21.91 22.18
N THR A 718 12.42 22.45 22.90
CA THR A 718 11.83 21.76 24.05
C THR A 718 10.82 20.72 23.57
N ILE A 719 10.89 19.52 24.14
CA ILE A 719 9.96 18.42 23.88
C ILE A 719 9.17 18.17 25.16
N GLU A 720 7.86 18.36 25.11
CA GLU A 720 6.98 18.22 26.28
C GLU A 720 5.79 17.32 25.97
N SER A 721 5.53 16.35 26.85
CA SER A 721 4.30 15.58 26.81
C SER A 721 3.18 16.33 27.52
N VAL A 722 1.97 16.33 26.97
CA VAL A 722 0.77 16.86 27.60
C VAL A 722 -0.32 15.79 27.68
N THR A 723 -1.08 15.81 28.77
CA THR A 723 -2.25 14.94 28.90
C THR A 723 -3.42 15.53 28.12
N ARG A 724 -4.04 14.72 27.24
CA ARG A 724 -5.26 15.09 26.52
C ARG A 724 -6.27 13.94 26.61
N GLY A 725 -7.32 14.11 27.41
CA GLY A 725 -8.26 13.01 27.67
C GLY A 725 -7.66 11.92 28.55
N GLU A 726 -7.83 10.65 28.17
CA GLU A 726 -7.19 9.49 28.83
C GLU A 726 -5.76 9.25 28.33
N ASP A 727 -5.32 9.99 27.32
CA ASP A 727 -4.04 9.80 26.65
C ASP A 727 -2.91 10.62 27.30
N THR A 728 -1.81 9.93 27.61
CA THR A 728 -0.56 10.50 28.12
C THR A 728 0.61 10.05 27.25
N GLY A 729 1.55 10.96 26.96
CA GLY A 729 2.77 10.62 26.22
C GLY A 729 3.63 9.62 26.99
N TYR A 730 4.05 8.55 26.31
CA TYR A 730 4.73 7.41 26.95
C TYR A 730 6.26 7.44 26.82
N ALA A 731 6.81 7.85 25.67
CA ALA A 731 8.23 7.75 25.36
C ALA A 731 8.76 9.01 24.68
N LEU A 732 9.51 9.84 25.41
CA LEU A 732 10.11 11.07 24.86
C LEU A 732 11.64 11.00 24.88
N GLY A 733 12.27 11.30 23.75
CA GLY A 733 13.72 11.43 23.69
C GLY A 733 14.21 12.68 22.96
N GLY A 734 15.35 13.21 23.38
CA GLY A 734 15.89 14.44 22.79
C GLY A 734 16.19 14.34 21.29
N ILE A 735 16.52 13.15 20.78
CA ILE A 735 16.76 12.88 19.36
C ILE A 735 15.66 11.98 18.81
N THR A 736 15.43 10.83 19.44
CA THR A 736 14.40 9.86 19.04
C THR A 736 13.48 9.51 20.20
N GLY A 737 12.20 9.24 19.95
CA GLY A 737 11.37 8.60 20.97
C GLY A 737 11.82 7.14 21.19
N SER A 738 11.72 6.31 20.14
CA SER A 738 12.02 4.87 20.23
C SER A 738 12.96 4.39 19.11
N LEU A 739 13.76 3.35 19.39
CA LEU A 739 14.67 2.72 18.43
C LEU A 739 14.35 1.23 18.22
N TYR A 740 14.33 0.79 16.96
CA TYR A 740 14.05 -0.59 16.53
C TYR A 740 15.08 -1.06 15.51
N ALA A 741 16.13 -1.79 15.93
CA ALA A 741 17.29 -2.12 15.08
C ALA A 741 18.01 -0.90 14.44
N ALA A 742 17.85 0.29 15.01
CA ALA A 742 18.35 1.55 14.46
C ALA A 742 19.76 1.93 14.91
N THR A 743 20.38 2.87 14.20
CA THR A 743 21.69 3.42 14.56
C THR A 743 21.66 4.93 14.71
N LEU A 744 22.04 5.42 15.90
CA LEU A 744 22.31 6.84 16.17
C LEU A 744 23.81 7.10 16.23
N THR A 745 24.31 8.02 15.41
CA THR A 745 25.74 8.39 15.39
C THR A 745 25.97 9.89 15.34
N ASP A 746 26.86 10.40 16.18
CA ASP A 746 27.22 11.82 16.21
C ASP A 746 25.99 12.74 16.43
N VAL A 747 25.28 12.55 17.56
CA VAL A 747 24.02 13.25 17.84
C VAL A 747 24.09 14.10 19.11
N VAL A 748 23.36 15.21 19.12
CA VAL A 748 23.38 16.17 20.24
C VAL A 748 21.96 16.56 20.67
N ASN A 749 21.60 16.27 21.91
CA ASN A 749 20.45 16.91 22.54
C ASN A 749 20.89 18.03 23.48
N ALA A 750 20.38 19.22 23.21
CA ALA A 750 20.60 20.43 23.97
C ALA A 750 19.29 21.03 24.53
N GLY A 751 18.15 20.57 23.99
CA GLY A 751 16.81 20.96 24.38
C GLY A 751 16.30 20.21 25.60
N THR A 752 15.32 20.80 26.29
CA THR A 752 14.66 20.17 27.44
C THR A 752 13.71 19.07 26.97
N VAL A 753 13.69 17.94 27.66
CA VAL A 753 12.76 16.82 27.42
C VAL A 753 11.96 16.58 28.70
N LYS A 754 10.63 16.66 28.62
CA LYS A 754 9.73 16.52 29.76
C LYS A 754 8.56 15.60 29.43
N ALA A 755 8.44 14.49 30.13
CA ALA A 755 7.32 13.56 29.95
C ALA A 755 6.68 13.09 31.26
N SER A 756 5.53 12.42 31.16
CA SER A 756 4.95 11.68 32.28
C SER A 756 5.72 10.38 32.61
N ALA A 757 6.31 9.73 31.60
CA ALA A 757 7.08 8.48 31.73
C ALA A 757 8.05 8.32 30.54
N GLU A 758 8.88 7.28 30.61
CA GLU A 758 9.99 6.86 29.73
C GLU A 758 10.66 8.04 29.01
N THR A 759 11.54 8.75 29.72
CA THR A 759 12.15 9.98 29.19
C THR A 759 13.66 9.87 29.09
N GLY A 760 14.20 10.09 27.90
CA GLY A 760 15.65 10.03 27.65
C GLY A 760 16.23 11.32 27.11
N GLY A 761 17.46 11.64 27.50
CA GLY A 761 18.18 12.76 26.90
C GLY A 761 18.49 12.57 25.40
N ILE A 762 18.68 11.34 24.94
CA ILE A 762 18.90 10.99 23.53
C ILE A 762 17.71 10.18 23.00
N THR A 763 17.36 9.09 23.68
CA THR A 763 16.22 8.23 23.30
C THR A 763 15.43 7.76 24.51
N ALA A 764 14.11 7.62 24.42
CA ALA A 764 13.33 7.08 25.54
C ALA A 764 13.66 5.60 25.78
N ASN A 765 13.67 4.80 24.71
CA ASN A 765 13.96 3.37 24.75
C ASN A 765 14.62 2.88 23.45
N GLY A 766 15.03 1.62 23.43
CA GLY A 766 15.43 0.93 22.20
C GLY A 766 15.75 -0.55 22.40
N ASP A 767 15.67 -1.32 21.33
CA ASP A 767 15.79 -2.79 21.35
C ASP A 767 17.24 -3.32 21.34
N THR A 768 17.37 -4.65 21.33
CA THR A 768 18.67 -5.35 21.39
C THR A 768 19.50 -5.25 20.11
N GLU A 769 18.94 -4.76 19.01
CA GLU A 769 19.67 -4.55 17.75
C GLU A 769 20.08 -3.09 17.54
N SER A 770 19.55 -2.17 18.35
CA SER A 770 19.80 -0.74 18.27
C SER A 770 21.17 -0.35 18.82
N SER A 771 21.77 0.70 18.25
CA SER A 771 23.10 1.21 18.65
C SER A 771 23.17 2.74 18.76
N ILE A 772 23.93 3.22 19.76
CA ILE A 772 24.20 4.65 19.98
C ILE A 772 25.72 4.87 20.06
N THR A 773 26.24 5.77 19.22
CA THR A 773 27.66 6.13 19.19
C THR A 773 27.87 7.64 19.14
N ASN A 774 28.79 8.17 19.95
CA ASN A 774 29.12 9.61 20.00
C ASN A 774 27.86 10.47 20.23
N ALA A 775 27.20 10.26 21.37
CA ALA A 775 25.99 11.00 21.71
C ALA A 775 26.25 11.96 22.87
N VAL A 776 25.79 13.21 22.75
CA VAL A 776 25.96 14.22 23.79
C VAL A 776 24.60 14.73 24.25
N ASN A 777 24.31 14.62 25.54
CA ASN A 777 23.16 15.28 26.15
C ASN A 777 23.58 16.35 27.17
N TYR A 778 23.20 17.59 26.93
CA TYR A 778 23.21 18.65 27.94
C TYR A 778 21.87 19.38 28.01
N GLY A 779 20.83 18.76 27.46
CA GLY A 779 19.44 19.09 27.73
C GLY A 779 18.99 18.58 29.10
N MET A 780 18.04 19.29 29.70
CA MET A 780 17.41 18.86 30.95
C MET A 780 16.41 17.75 30.66
N VAL A 781 16.40 16.68 31.47
CA VAL A 781 15.47 15.55 31.31
C VAL A 781 14.60 15.44 32.55
N TYR A 782 13.29 15.41 32.35
CA TYR A 782 12.29 15.33 33.41
C TYR A 782 11.27 14.24 33.09
N ALA A 783 11.03 13.35 34.05
CA ALA A 783 9.89 12.43 34.05
C ALA A 783 9.09 12.62 35.34
N ASP A 784 7.76 12.50 35.28
CA ASP A 784 6.91 12.53 36.49
C ASP A 784 7.06 11.25 37.33
N ASP A 785 7.50 10.15 36.71
CA ASP A 785 7.88 8.91 37.38
C ASP A 785 9.42 8.73 37.48
N ASN A 786 9.87 7.53 37.85
CA ASN A 786 11.30 7.24 38.01
C ASN A 786 11.95 6.68 36.72
N THR A 787 11.43 7.00 35.54
CA THR A 787 11.92 6.45 34.25
C THR A 787 12.77 7.42 33.43
N ALA A 788 13.20 8.53 34.03
CA ALA A 788 14.11 9.49 33.40
C ALA A 788 15.56 8.97 33.37
N GLY A 789 16.21 9.05 32.21
CA GLY A 789 17.64 8.83 32.06
C GLY A 789 18.32 9.88 31.18
N ALA A 790 19.54 10.25 31.54
CA ALA A 790 20.26 11.33 30.88
C ALA A 790 20.68 11.01 29.43
N ILE A 791 20.70 9.74 29.03
CA ILE A 791 20.92 9.30 27.64
C ILE A 791 19.73 8.47 27.17
N ILE A 792 19.39 7.40 27.91
CA ILE A 792 18.31 6.47 27.58
C ILE A 792 17.30 6.49 28.72
N GLY A 793 16.00 6.60 28.47
CA GLY A 793 14.99 6.49 29.53
C GLY A 793 14.99 5.10 30.18
N THR A 794 14.36 4.13 29.52
CA THR A 794 14.23 2.74 29.98
C THR A 794 14.80 1.75 28.95
N TYR A 795 15.22 0.57 29.45
CA TYR A 795 15.69 -0.61 28.71
C TYR A 795 17.22 -0.71 28.42
N PRO A 796 18.01 -1.44 29.23
CA PRO A 796 19.48 -1.45 29.13
C PRO A 796 20.13 -2.71 28.49
N GLU A 797 19.59 -3.26 27.37
CA GLU A 797 20.27 -4.33 26.59
C GLU A 797 20.47 -4.00 25.09
N MET A 798 20.72 -2.73 24.74
CA MET A 798 21.06 -2.35 23.36
C MET A 798 22.33 -3.05 22.85
N LYS A 799 22.39 -3.30 21.54
CA LYS A 799 23.53 -3.92 20.85
C LYS A 799 24.85 -3.25 21.18
N SER A 800 24.85 -1.91 21.16
CA SER A 800 25.99 -1.12 21.61
C SER A 800 25.60 0.29 22.04
N VAL A 801 26.16 0.74 23.16
CA VAL A 801 26.22 2.15 23.53
C VAL A 801 27.69 2.47 23.71
N SER A 802 28.18 3.50 23.04
CA SER A 802 29.58 3.91 23.12
C SER A 802 29.74 5.42 22.99
N ASN A 803 30.69 5.98 23.73
CA ASN A 803 30.99 7.41 23.69
C ASN A 803 29.75 8.30 23.91
N ALA A 804 28.82 7.86 24.75
CA ALA A 804 27.67 8.67 25.14
C ALA A 804 28.02 9.46 26.40
N ILE A 805 27.87 10.79 26.37
CA ILE A 805 28.21 11.65 27.50
C ILE A 805 27.05 12.59 27.84
N TYR A 806 26.87 12.86 29.13
CA TYR A 806 25.87 13.81 29.61
C TYR A 806 26.43 14.71 30.71
N ASP A 807 25.85 15.90 30.85
CA ASP A 807 26.22 16.81 31.95
C ASP A 807 25.59 16.36 33.28
N ASN A 808 26.41 15.79 34.17
CA ASN A 808 25.98 15.33 35.50
C ASN A 808 26.05 16.42 36.58
N SER A 809 26.44 17.65 36.22
CA SER A 809 26.39 18.80 37.12
C SER A 809 25.08 19.56 36.99
N LEU A 810 24.33 19.40 35.90
CA LEU A 810 23.02 20.00 35.70
C LEU A 810 21.88 19.20 36.34
N GLN A 811 21.98 17.87 36.35
CA GLN A 811 20.92 16.95 36.80
C GLN A 811 21.48 15.75 37.56
N THR A 812 20.70 15.23 38.50
CA THR A 812 21.11 14.12 39.40
C THR A 812 20.67 12.74 38.92
N ILE A 813 20.07 12.64 37.73
CA ILE A 813 19.71 11.36 37.12
C ILE A 813 20.94 10.68 36.52
N THR A 814 20.91 9.36 36.43
CA THR A 814 21.96 8.54 35.81
C THR A 814 21.78 8.44 34.31
N ALA A 815 22.68 7.72 33.61
CA ALA A 815 22.58 7.54 32.16
C ALA A 815 21.25 6.90 31.72
N THR A 816 20.72 5.99 32.53
CA THR A 816 19.39 5.38 32.41
C THR A 816 18.62 5.46 33.72
N ALA A 817 17.31 5.19 33.67
CA ALA A 817 16.46 5.07 34.86
C ALA A 817 16.97 4.02 35.87
N ASP A 818 17.59 2.95 35.37
CA ASP A 818 18.08 1.82 36.18
C ASP A 818 19.54 1.99 36.65
N GLY A 819 20.23 3.05 36.21
CA GLY A 819 21.62 3.36 36.60
C GLY A 819 22.52 3.72 35.43
N ASP A 820 23.81 3.44 35.56
CA ASP A 820 24.78 3.72 34.50
C ASP A 820 24.73 2.66 33.40
N ALA A 821 24.60 3.09 32.14
CA ALA A 821 24.75 2.23 30.97
C ALA A 821 26.22 2.09 30.58
N LYS A 822 26.63 0.87 30.21
CA LYS A 822 27.99 0.62 29.71
C LYS A 822 28.23 1.44 28.42
N GLY A 823 29.26 2.28 28.44
CA GLY A 823 29.59 3.17 27.32
C GLY A 823 28.90 4.53 27.35
N ALA A 824 28.08 4.80 28.38
CA ALA A 824 27.60 6.12 28.74
C ALA A 824 28.30 6.64 30.01
N ALA A 825 28.61 7.94 30.07
CA ALA A 825 29.29 8.54 31.22
C ALA A 825 28.78 9.94 31.55
N GLY A 826 28.54 10.19 32.84
CA GLY A 826 28.29 11.53 33.36
C GLY A 826 29.58 12.31 33.47
N VAL A 827 29.61 13.51 32.90
CA VAL A 827 30.78 14.38 32.82
C VAL A 827 30.43 15.73 33.44
N PRO A 828 31.26 16.27 34.35
CA PRO A 828 31.02 17.60 34.91
C PRO A 828 31.03 18.69 33.84
N SER A 829 30.19 19.73 33.96
CA SER A 829 30.06 20.79 32.95
C SER A 829 31.42 21.32 32.44
N ALA A 830 32.34 21.62 33.36
CA ALA A 830 33.67 22.16 33.04
C ALA A 830 34.52 21.23 32.13
N ASN A 831 34.24 19.93 32.11
CA ASN A 831 35.00 18.92 31.38
C ASN A 831 34.29 18.47 30.09
N MET A 832 33.04 18.88 29.85
CA MET A 832 32.25 18.43 28.70
C MET A 832 32.96 18.67 27.37
N GLY A 833 33.59 19.83 27.18
CA GLY A 833 34.35 20.15 25.96
C GLY A 833 35.60 19.28 25.73
N GLN A 834 36.16 18.68 26.79
CA GLN A 834 37.34 17.79 26.71
C GLN A 834 36.94 16.31 26.60
N ALA A 835 35.74 15.94 27.06
CA ALA A 835 35.25 14.57 27.07
C ALA A 835 34.91 13.99 25.68
N THR A 836 35.12 14.77 24.62
CA THR A 836 35.00 14.35 23.22
C THR A 836 36.35 13.96 22.61
N GLU A 837 37.37 13.65 23.41
CA GLU A 837 38.66 13.15 22.92
C GLU A 837 38.45 11.83 22.14
N GLY A 838 38.70 11.86 20.83
CA GLY A 838 38.42 10.74 19.90
C GLY A 838 37.21 10.96 18.98
N PHE A 839 36.41 12.01 19.22
CA PHE A 839 35.37 12.43 18.29
C PHE A 839 36.01 13.08 17.06
N ASN A 840 35.36 12.97 15.90
CA ASN A 840 35.90 13.55 14.68
C ASN A 840 35.86 15.09 14.73
N ALA A 841 37.03 15.73 14.77
CA ALA A 841 37.17 17.19 14.83
C ALA A 841 36.65 17.93 13.58
N GLY A 842 36.35 17.24 12.48
CA GLY A 842 35.66 17.80 11.32
C GLY A 842 34.13 17.80 11.46
N ILE A 843 33.58 17.05 12.41
CA ILE A 843 32.13 16.98 12.71
C ILE A 843 31.83 17.78 13.97
N TRP A 844 32.66 17.64 15.00
CA TRP A 844 32.44 18.22 16.32
C TRP A 844 33.23 19.51 16.54
N SER A 845 32.56 20.49 17.15
CA SER A 845 33.17 21.69 17.69
C SER A 845 33.14 21.60 19.21
N SER A 846 34.31 21.73 19.85
CA SER A 846 34.44 21.84 21.29
C SER A 846 35.51 22.85 21.67
N ALA A 847 35.28 23.55 22.79
CA ALA A 847 36.21 24.52 23.35
C ALA A 847 36.20 24.41 24.88
N GLU A 848 37.25 24.95 25.52
CA GLU A 848 37.28 25.04 26.98
C GLU A 848 36.11 25.92 27.46
N ASN A 849 35.36 25.45 28.46
CA ASN A 849 34.17 26.14 28.97
C ASN A 849 33.04 26.27 27.93
N GLN A 850 32.88 25.28 27.04
CA GLN A 850 31.75 25.19 26.10
C GLN A 850 31.28 23.73 26.03
N TYR A 851 29.98 23.52 25.85
CA TYR A 851 29.47 22.19 25.51
C TYR A 851 29.89 21.80 24.08
N PRO A 852 30.22 20.52 23.85
CA PRO A 852 30.48 20.05 22.50
C PRO A 852 29.18 20.06 21.68
N TYR A 853 29.26 20.51 20.44
CA TYR A 853 28.14 20.52 19.50
C TYR A 853 28.64 20.22 18.08
N LEU A 854 27.71 19.99 17.15
CA LEU A 854 28.07 19.69 15.77
C LEU A 854 28.43 20.97 15.02
N SER A 855 29.66 21.04 14.51
CA SER A 855 30.26 22.22 13.87
C SER A 855 29.44 22.78 12.70
N ARG A 856 28.72 21.91 11.99
CA ARG A 856 27.81 22.27 10.89
C ARG A 856 26.69 23.23 11.30
N PHE A 857 26.31 23.27 12.58
CA PHE A 857 25.27 24.15 13.10
C PHE A 857 25.84 25.42 13.75
N GLY A 858 27.13 25.73 13.53
CA GLY A 858 27.80 26.91 14.08
C GLY A 858 27.28 28.26 13.58
N ASN A 859 26.42 28.27 12.56
CA ASN A 859 25.71 29.44 12.05
C ASN A 859 24.27 29.57 12.61
N ILE A 860 23.80 28.62 13.41
CA ILE A 860 22.47 28.64 14.02
C ILE A 860 22.57 29.20 15.43
N GLU A 861 21.83 30.28 15.70
CA GLU A 861 21.89 31.02 16.98
C GLU A 861 21.48 30.13 18.16
N GLU A 862 20.46 29.29 18.01
CA GLU A 862 20.00 28.36 19.04
C GLU A 862 21.05 27.29 19.38
N ALA A 863 21.73 26.72 18.37
CA ALA A 863 22.75 25.70 18.57
C ALA A 863 23.99 26.28 19.28
N THR A 864 24.47 27.43 18.82
CA THR A 864 25.61 28.11 19.43
C THR A 864 25.26 28.68 20.81
N GLY A 865 24.05 29.21 20.99
CA GLY A 865 23.52 29.65 22.26
C GLY A 865 23.46 28.52 23.28
N ALA A 866 22.94 27.35 22.87
CA ALA A 866 22.88 26.16 23.71
C ALA A 866 24.26 25.63 24.11
N ALA A 867 25.21 25.62 23.16
CA ALA A 867 26.59 25.22 23.44
C ALA A 867 27.30 26.13 24.45
N ASN A 868 26.92 27.41 24.51
CA ASN A 868 27.49 28.40 25.42
C ASN A 868 26.68 28.61 26.71
N ALA A 869 25.50 28.00 26.86
CA ALA A 869 24.65 28.07 28.04
C ALA A 869 25.15 27.15 29.18
N ILE A 870 26.44 27.25 29.49
CA ILE A 870 27.16 26.43 30.48
C ILE A 870 27.26 27.10 31.85
N ILE A 871 27.26 26.30 32.91
CA ILE A 871 27.53 26.73 34.29
C ILE A 871 28.82 26.04 34.76
N LEU A 872 29.78 26.82 35.26
CA LEU A 872 31.08 26.30 35.66
C LEU A 872 31.16 26.12 37.17
N PHE A 873 30.51 25.07 37.64
CA PHE A 873 30.42 24.73 39.06
C PHE A 873 31.82 24.61 39.70
N ALA A 874 31.91 25.01 40.98
CA ALA A 874 33.11 24.75 41.76
C ALA A 874 33.28 23.24 42.01
N GLU A 875 34.48 22.81 42.36
CA GLU A 875 34.77 21.40 42.64
C GLU A 875 33.83 20.86 43.75
N GLY A 876 33.08 19.79 43.43
CA GLY A 876 32.10 19.17 44.32
C GLY A 876 30.72 19.86 44.36
N GLU A 877 30.51 20.92 43.59
CA GLU A 877 29.21 21.59 43.42
C GLU A 877 28.52 21.16 42.10
N ASN A 878 27.20 21.23 42.08
CA ASN A 878 26.28 20.98 40.97
C ASN A 878 25.05 21.89 41.14
N SER A 879 24.08 21.79 40.24
CA SER A 879 22.85 22.59 40.26
C SER A 879 22.12 22.52 41.61
N GLY A 880 22.14 21.37 42.29
CA GLY A 880 21.48 21.15 43.58
C GLY A 880 22.22 21.68 44.82
N ASN A 881 23.45 22.18 44.72
CA ASN A 881 24.24 22.60 45.89
C ASN A 881 25.28 23.71 45.60
N ILE A 882 24.88 24.75 44.85
CA ILE A 882 25.73 25.90 44.53
C ILE A 882 25.98 26.74 45.79
N ASN A 883 27.14 26.62 46.42
CA ASN A 883 27.49 27.32 47.66
C ASN A 883 28.58 28.38 47.45
N THR A 884 29.26 28.33 46.32
CA THR A 884 30.31 29.26 45.91
C THR A 884 29.82 30.11 44.73
N ALA A 885 30.39 31.31 44.58
CA ALA A 885 30.14 32.09 43.37
C ALA A 885 30.68 31.33 42.15
N THR A 886 29.83 31.10 41.15
CA THR A 886 30.14 30.30 39.95
C THR A 886 30.03 31.15 38.68
N ARG A 887 30.81 30.80 37.65
CA ARG A 887 30.84 31.52 36.38
C ARG A 887 29.78 30.94 35.44
N LEU A 888 28.94 31.81 34.90
CA LEU A 888 28.00 31.52 33.84
C LEU A 888 28.66 31.76 32.47
N GLY A 889 28.30 30.97 31.47
CA GLY A 889 28.70 31.19 30.09
C GLY A 889 28.26 32.56 29.58
N ASN A 890 29.08 33.19 28.75
CA ASN A 890 28.88 34.56 28.29
C ASN A 890 29.15 34.69 26.77
N ALA A 891 28.26 34.13 25.96
CA ALA A 891 28.28 34.33 24.51
C ALA A 891 27.40 35.53 24.08
N THR A 892 27.62 35.99 22.84
CA THR A 892 26.74 36.97 22.20
C THR A 892 25.32 36.41 22.10
N GLY A 893 24.29 37.21 22.44
CA GLY A 893 22.89 36.78 22.41
C GLY A 893 22.43 36.01 23.67
N LEU A 894 23.36 35.42 24.43
CA LEU A 894 23.05 34.66 25.65
C LEU A 894 22.79 35.61 26.84
N SER A 895 21.66 35.39 27.49
CA SER A 895 21.26 36.10 28.71
C SER A 895 20.84 35.12 29.81
N TRP A 896 21.05 35.52 31.06
CA TRP A 896 20.71 34.74 32.24
C TRP A 896 19.75 35.53 33.13
N SER A 897 18.73 34.84 33.65
CA SER A 897 17.76 35.43 34.57
C SER A 897 17.38 34.46 35.69
N LEU A 898 16.92 35.01 36.81
CA LEU A 898 16.47 34.24 37.98
C LEU A 898 14.97 34.45 38.21
N SER A 899 14.30 33.38 38.60
CA SER A 899 12.93 33.40 39.11
C SER A 899 12.88 32.61 40.41
N GLY A 900 12.44 33.24 41.52
CA GLY A 900 12.45 32.62 42.84
C GLY A 900 12.46 33.60 44.02
N ASN A 901 12.95 33.13 45.17
CA ASN A 901 12.83 33.78 46.48
C ASN A 901 13.98 34.75 46.84
N GLY A 902 14.85 35.11 45.90
CA GLY A 902 16.06 35.92 46.10
C GLY A 902 17.24 35.18 46.73
N CYS A 903 17.35 33.86 46.54
CA CYS A 903 18.43 33.02 47.09
C CYS A 903 19.75 33.14 46.32
N PHE A 904 19.69 33.60 45.07
CA PHE A 904 20.85 33.91 44.24
C PHE A 904 20.79 35.34 43.68
N THR A 905 21.94 35.82 43.21
CA THR A 905 22.07 37.07 42.46
C THR A 905 22.97 36.85 41.24
N ILE A 906 22.70 37.56 40.15
CA ILE A 906 23.54 37.57 38.95
C ILE A 906 24.19 38.95 38.82
N ASP A 907 25.52 38.97 38.73
CA ASP A 907 26.30 40.16 38.37
C ASP A 907 27.19 39.82 37.17
N GLY A 908 26.87 40.40 36.02
CA GLY A 908 27.49 40.04 34.74
C GLY A 908 27.36 38.54 34.46
N SER A 909 28.50 37.85 34.36
CA SER A 909 28.59 36.39 34.15
C SER A 909 28.85 35.61 35.43
N THR A 910 28.49 36.14 36.61
CA THR A 910 28.72 35.50 37.90
C THR A 910 27.41 35.27 38.63
N LEU A 911 27.13 34.01 38.98
CA LEU A 911 26.02 33.62 39.83
C LEU A 911 26.51 33.49 41.28
N THR A 912 25.90 34.23 42.21
CA THR A 912 26.33 34.25 43.62
C THR A 912 25.20 33.81 44.54
N PRO A 913 25.39 32.74 45.36
CA PRO A 913 24.44 32.37 46.40
C PRO A 913 24.46 33.40 47.55
N VAL A 914 23.28 33.85 47.98
CA VAL A 914 23.10 34.88 49.02
C VAL A 914 22.35 34.38 50.26
N SER A 915 21.44 33.42 50.11
CA SER A 915 20.71 32.79 51.22
C SER A 915 20.16 31.44 50.83
N LYS A 916 20.02 30.53 51.81
CA LYS A 916 19.50 29.17 51.62
C LYS A 916 18.17 29.17 50.87
N GLY A 917 18.07 28.30 49.87
CA GLY A 917 16.84 28.03 49.15
C GLY A 917 17.07 27.71 47.67
N GLU A 918 15.95 27.55 46.97
CA GLU A 918 15.89 27.10 45.58
C GLU A 918 15.33 28.18 44.66
N GLU A 919 15.84 28.25 43.43
CA GLU A 919 15.37 29.13 42.36
C GLU A 919 15.45 28.45 40.99
N THR A 920 14.82 29.05 40.00
CA THR A 920 15.00 28.69 38.58
C THR A 920 15.94 29.68 37.92
N LEU A 921 17.02 29.16 37.32
CA LEU A 921 17.94 29.91 36.49
C LEU A 921 17.61 29.63 35.03
N THR A 922 17.33 30.69 34.27
CA THR A 922 16.94 30.58 32.86
C THR A 922 18.05 31.16 31.97
N ALA A 923 18.58 30.33 31.09
CA ALA A 923 19.43 30.74 29.96
C ALA A 923 18.57 30.98 28.72
N LYS A 924 18.78 32.10 28.03
CA LYS A 924 18.06 32.43 26.79
C LYS A 924 18.99 32.99 25.72
N CYS A 925 18.86 32.49 24.49
CA CYS A 925 19.58 32.96 23.30
C CYS A 925 18.69 32.73 22.06
N GLY A 926 18.24 33.78 21.37
CA GLY A 926 17.20 33.63 20.34
C GLY A 926 15.93 32.96 20.87
N LYS A 927 15.47 31.88 20.20
CA LYS A 927 14.38 31.01 20.69
C LYS A 927 14.83 29.94 21.68
N TYR A 928 16.13 29.69 21.81
CA TYR A 928 16.64 28.72 22.77
C TYR A 928 16.35 29.18 24.20
N VAL A 929 15.73 28.30 24.97
CA VAL A 929 15.45 28.49 26.40
C VAL A 929 15.86 27.22 27.13
N LYS A 930 16.63 27.38 28.20
CA LYS A 930 16.94 26.32 29.16
C LYS A 930 16.67 26.82 30.56
N GLU A 931 15.81 26.11 31.28
CA GLU A 931 15.48 26.37 32.66
C GLU A 931 16.14 25.32 33.56
N ILE A 932 16.83 25.78 34.59
CA ILE A 932 17.64 24.93 35.47
C ILE A 932 17.21 25.21 36.91
N ARG A 933 16.75 24.19 37.62
CA ARG A 933 16.52 24.29 39.05
C ARG A 933 17.86 24.35 39.77
N ILE A 934 18.09 25.41 40.53
CA ILE A 934 19.31 25.61 41.32
C ILE A 934 18.99 25.71 42.81
N ASN A 935 19.90 25.20 43.65
CA ASN A 935 19.74 25.22 45.11
C ASN A 935 21.04 25.60 45.81
N THR A 936 20.93 26.33 46.92
CA THR A 936 22.04 26.65 47.81
C THR A 936 21.69 26.36 49.26
N GLU A 937 22.67 25.84 50.01
CA GLU A 937 22.57 25.65 51.47
C GLU A 937 23.29 26.78 52.23
N LYS A 938 23.83 27.77 51.51
CA LYS A 938 24.55 28.89 52.09
C LYS A 938 23.63 29.72 52.96
N SER A 939 23.89 29.72 54.26
CA SER A 939 23.15 30.54 55.21
C SER A 939 23.33 32.03 54.90
N ALA A 940 22.23 32.79 54.98
CA ALA A 940 22.27 34.24 54.94
C ALA A 940 23.29 34.76 55.97
N GLY A 941 24.25 35.58 55.55
CA GLY A 941 25.09 36.29 56.51
C GLY A 941 24.22 37.19 57.40
N ILE A 942 24.62 37.42 58.65
CA ILE A 942 23.87 38.24 59.63
C ILE A 942 23.45 39.63 59.07
N ASN A 943 24.14 40.14 58.04
CA ASN A 943 23.85 41.43 57.41
C ASN A 943 22.80 41.40 56.28
N THR A 944 22.41 40.24 55.70
CA THR A 944 21.50 40.24 54.53
C THR A 944 20.02 40.34 54.92
N ALA A 945 19.63 39.89 56.11
CA ALA A 945 18.25 39.97 56.63
C ALA A 945 17.71 41.41 56.83
N TYR A 946 18.59 42.40 56.79
CA TYR A 946 18.26 43.81 57.06
C TYR A 946 18.61 44.77 55.91
N SER A 947 19.13 44.25 54.79
CA SER A 947 19.66 45.05 53.67
C SER A 947 18.58 45.86 52.92
N SER A 948 17.32 45.42 52.93
CA SER A 948 16.17 46.11 52.33
C SER A 948 15.40 47.02 53.31
N LYS A 949 15.79 47.04 54.60
CA LYS A 949 15.06 47.76 55.65
C LYS A 949 15.73 49.09 55.95
N THR A 950 14.94 50.15 56.04
CA THR A 950 15.47 51.48 56.41
C THR A 950 15.63 51.56 57.94
N ALA A 951 16.86 51.76 58.40
CA ALA A 951 17.12 52.00 59.82
C ALA A 951 16.50 53.34 60.24
N VAL A 952 15.54 53.31 61.17
CA VAL A 952 14.87 54.52 61.70
C VAL A 952 15.43 54.94 63.05
N LYS A 953 16.13 54.04 63.75
CA LYS A 953 16.76 54.32 65.05
C LYS A 953 17.99 53.46 65.24
N LYS A 954 19.10 54.05 65.70
CA LYS A 954 20.29 53.31 66.18
C LYS A 954 20.57 53.73 67.62
N GLU A 955 20.74 52.77 68.50
CA GLU A 955 21.10 52.97 69.90
C GLU A 955 22.41 52.24 70.19
N TYR A 956 23.38 52.98 70.71
CA TYR A 956 24.72 52.47 71.01
C TYR A 956 24.80 52.14 72.50
N PHE A 957 25.36 50.98 72.84
CA PHE A 957 25.56 50.53 74.21
C PHE A 957 27.02 50.12 74.39
N THR A 958 27.61 50.47 75.53
CA THR A 958 28.96 50.00 75.89
C THR A 958 28.95 48.48 76.09
N ALA A 959 30.13 47.85 76.12
CA ALA A 959 30.26 46.41 76.38
C ALA A 959 29.67 45.95 77.73
N THR A 960 29.39 46.88 78.66
CA THR A 960 28.74 46.62 79.96
C THR A 960 27.23 46.87 79.94
N GLY A 961 26.64 47.20 78.79
CA GLY A 961 25.20 47.37 78.60
C GLY A 961 24.66 48.77 78.92
N ILE A 962 25.52 49.78 79.07
CA ILE A 962 25.10 51.17 79.33
C ILE A 962 24.88 51.89 78.00
N LYS A 963 23.73 52.55 77.83
CA LYS A 963 23.42 53.33 76.63
C LYS A 963 24.36 54.54 76.51
N ALA A 964 25.03 54.66 75.37
CA ALA A 964 25.90 55.78 75.02
C ALA A 964 25.14 56.76 74.12
N GLU A 965 24.93 58.00 74.59
CA GLU A 965 24.29 59.05 73.79
C GLU A 965 25.21 59.63 72.72
N TYR A 966 26.54 59.56 72.92
CA TYR A 966 27.56 60.13 72.03
C TYR A 966 28.70 59.13 71.83
N PRO A 967 28.53 58.11 70.95
CA PRO A 967 29.56 57.09 70.71
C PRO A 967 30.85 57.72 70.18
N GLN A 968 31.99 57.28 70.72
CA GLN A 968 33.32 57.80 70.36
C GLN A 968 33.98 56.93 69.28
N PRO A 969 34.62 57.53 68.25
CA PRO A 969 35.35 56.76 67.24
C PRO A 969 36.42 55.85 67.83
N GLY A 970 36.49 54.61 67.36
CA GLY A 970 37.49 53.62 67.78
C GLY A 970 37.13 52.78 69.00
N GLU A 971 36.00 53.04 69.67
CA GLU A 971 35.51 52.22 70.78
C GLU A 971 34.50 51.14 70.34
N PHE A 972 34.44 50.05 71.11
CA PHE A 972 33.50 48.96 70.89
C PHE A 972 32.12 49.28 71.47
N TYR A 973 31.10 49.21 70.61
CA TYR A 973 29.70 49.35 70.99
C TYR A 973 28.88 48.15 70.53
N ILE A 974 27.89 47.79 71.34
CA ILE A 974 26.75 46.97 70.93
C ILE A 974 25.71 47.95 70.38
N VAL A 975 25.33 47.80 69.12
CA VAL A 975 24.38 48.69 68.45
C VAL A 975 23.09 47.95 68.20
N SER A 976 22.03 48.48 68.79
CA SER A 976 20.66 48.08 68.50
C SER A 976 20.12 48.97 67.38
N THR A 977 19.80 48.39 66.23
CA THR A 977 19.21 49.10 65.08
C THR A 977 17.74 48.72 64.96
N THR A 978 16.83 49.68 65.14
CA THR A 978 15.39 49.51 64.88
C THR A 978 15.06 49.97 63.46
N TYR A 979 14.30 49.15 62.76
CA TYR A 979 13.89 49.39 61.38
C TYR A 979 12.45 49.93 61.32
N ASN A 980 12.10 50.49 60.16
CA ASN A 980 10.78 51.08 59.89
C ASN A 980 9.58 50.14 60.10
N ASP A 981 9.81 48.82 60.09
CA ASP A 981 8.80 47.79 60.35
C ASP A 981 8.67 47.40 61.85
N GLY A 982 9.44 48.05 62.73
CA GLY A 982 9.45 47.78 64.18
C GLY A 982 10.36 46.62 64.61
N THR A 983 11.02 45.91 63.67
CA THR A 983 12.02 44.89 64.00
C THR A 983 13.32 45.52 64.48
N THR A 984 14.09 44.79 65.30
CA THR A 984 15.33 45.29 65.91
C THR A 984 16.47 44.28 65.69
N ASP A 985 17.60 44.76 65.17
CA ASP A 985 18.86 44.00 65.04
C ASP A 985 19.85 44.45 66.11
N THR A 986 20.71 43.55 66.59
CA THR A 986 21.79 43.89 67.51
C THR A 986 23.12 43.40 66.97
N SER A 987 24.02 44.34 66.65
CA SER A 987 25.36 44.05 66.13
C SER A 987 26.45 44.63 67.03
N LYS A 988 27.63 44.01 67.04
CA LYS A 988 28.80 44.55 67.72
C LYS A 988 29.67 45.27 66.69
N ILE A 989 29.88 46.57 66.87
CA ILE A 989 30.69 47.38 65.97
C ILE A 989 31.83 48.07 66.72
N ILE A 990 32.85 48.47 65.98
CA ILE A 990 33.74 49.56 66.37
C ILE A 990 33.16 50.81 65.72
N TYR A 991 32.79 51.82 66.51
CA TYR A 991 32.20 53.03 65.95
C TYR A 991 33.25 53.76 65.11
N GLN A 992 32.91 54.05 63.85
CA GLN A 992 33.68 54.89 62.93
C GLN A 992 32.78 56.06 62.54
N GLU A 993 33.36 57.26 62.46
CA GLU A 993 32.65 58.53 62.27
C GLU A 993 31.91 58.62 60.92
#